data_AF-A0A846CTP5-F1
#
_entry.id   AF-A0A846CTP5-F1
#
_cell.length_a   1.000
_cell.length_b   1.000
_cell.length_c   1.000
_cell.angle_alpha   90.00
_cell.angle_beta   90.00
_cell.angle_gamma   90.00
#
_symmetry.space_group_name_H-M   'P 1'
#
loop_
_entity.id
_entity.type
_entity.pdbx_description
1 polymer ?
#
loop_
_entity_poly.entity_id
_entity_poly.type
_entity_poly.pdbx_seq_one_letter_code
_entity_poly.pdbx_strand_id
1 'polypeptide(L)'
;SQYLAKKILAEDKNNLFILKFAVAIGTIGGTCFRNANLTDVDFSHAILKSTNFRFANATRTFWRQTKYLKFARVECTILEDIKIRELLITGWGKDQEYIAANLRGANLVSADLSNANLKLADLGEASLQTACLNNANLTEVLAIGTNFTTAQMSGTCLEGWNIDHTTILDNVESKYIYLLEEPKPETDDRERRPSSGYFREGDLTKLFQEVVNTVDLIFRNGVDFKAFMSSFKQVQVENEGIPMKIQGMENKGDGVVVIKIDVPPETEKEKIHREFMQFYDENLRVLEEKYQKELAKRKRKITVYPQQTNENEYRMFFMNQIFKTQNSASVIAREKLVTINFEGGNFTTGFPVIRANIWSEGHPLPISFTSNLPANLELPQLYQDWRKKYEQLREGCRNLGLLTRIKIRKEQTTNVSQKDIERRVHKIIGQIHELEKEWRLLLNNWLNAPNFNKIEKELRTRFNPSDKVRLIIQSEDILIQRLPWHLWNFCSDYLFAETAIGLPEANRVEKLNIARERIRILGIFGDDKGINIEADKKYLSSLSREAEIVSLLQPSRQKLDEKLWDEKGWDIICFSGHSESEADGSTGCFYLGNETTIRIEELENSLVKAISKGLQLAIFNSCNGLGLAQQFAQLHIPAIIVMREEVPDVVAQKFLKYFLQLFASGKSLYISVREAREKLQVMEDKFPGASWLPVICQNSAEIPPTWQSLQISHSNFEGSLTKLLSPIETKRFKLLTLKQKSLLQQYYELTNLSELTKFETEQMEKILERAESDDLLSYWIEKIDGLIYEDLGLFTEEKLDYYEKQKTRGKEFFVD
;
A
#
# COMPACT_ATOMS: atom_id res chain seq x y z
N SER A 1 0.76 65.20 8.17
CA SER A 1 -0.50 64.66 8.73
C SER A 1 -1.52 64.32 7.65
N GLN A 2 -1.90 65.23 6.73
CA GLN A 2 -2.90 64.96 5.68
C GLN A 2 -2.53 63.85 4.67
N TYR A 3 -1.25 63.73 4.28
CA TYR A 3 -0.77 62.65 3.40
C TYR A 3 -0.85 61.26 4.06
N LEU A 4 -0.44 61.19 5.34
CA LEU A 4 -0.54 59.97 6.15
C LEU A 4 -2.02 59.61 6.41
N ALA A 5 -2.88 60.60 6.68
CA ALA A 5 -4.32 60.40 6.82
C ALA A 5 -4.98 59.89 5.52
N LYS A 6 -4.58 60.41 4.34
CA LYS A 6 -5.06 59.89 3.05
C LYS A 6 -4.61 58.45 2.79
N LYS A 7 -3.36 58.09 3.10
CA LYS A 7 -2.85 56.70 2.98
C LYS A 7 -3.54 55.74 3.96
N ILE A 8 -3.81 56.19 5.19
CA ILE A 8 -4.56 55.43 6.20
C ILE A 8 -6.01 55.21 5.75
N LEU A 9 -6.66 56.22 5.16
CA LEU A 9 -8.02 56.14 4.62
C LEU A 9 -8.14 55.26 3.35
N ALA A 10 -7.02 55.00 2.69
CA ALA A 10 -6.91 54.14 1.50
C ALA A 10 -6.54 52.68 1.83
N GLU A 11 -6.53 52.29 3.12
CA GLU A 11 -6.24 50.92 3.58
C GLU A 11 -4.92 50.31 3.02
N ASP A 12 -3.89 51.15 2.81
CA ASP A 12 -2.56 50.72 2.38
C ASP A 12 -1.96 49.71 3.40
N LYS A 13 -1.59 48.52 2.92
CA LYS A 13 -1.15 47.37 3.74
C LYS A 13 -0.03 47.73 4.72
N ASN A 14 0.83 48.69 4.38
CA ASN A 14 1.94 49.14 5.22
C ASN A 14 1.52 49.96 6.45
N ASN A 15 0.27 50.41 6.53
CA ASN A 15 -0.24 51.28 7.60
C ASN A 15 -1.46 50.70 8.34
N LEU A 16 -1.81 49.43 8.10
CA LEU A 16 -2.94 48.72 8.71
C LEU A 16 -2.94 48.78 10.24
N PHE A 17 -1.76 48.78 10.89
CA PHE A 17 -1.65 48.88 12.34
C PHE A 17 -2.15 50.23 12.89
N ILE A 18 -1.85 51.33 12.21
CA ILE A 18 -2.28 52.67 12.61
C ILE A 18 -3.80 52.81 12.45
N LEU A 19 -4.35 52.27 11.36
CA LEU A 19 -5.80 52.23 11.12
C LEU A 19 -6.50 51.39 12.20
N LYS A 20 -6.01 50.18 12.48
CA LYS A 20 -6.55 49.30 13.54
C LYS A 20 -6.50 49.98 14.92
N PHE A 21 -5.44 50.71 15.24
CA PHE A 21 -5.33 51.47 16.48
C PHE A 21 -6.33 52.66 16.54
N ALA A 22 -6.47 53.41 15.45
CA ALA A 22 -7.42 54.52 15.37
C ALA A 22 -8.89 54.05 15.48
N VAL A 23 -9.23 52.95 14.80
CA VAL A 23 -10.55 52.29 14.89
C VAL A 23 -10.77 51.73 16.31
N ALA A 24 -9.74 51.17 16.94
CA ALA A 24 -9.82 50.67 18.31
C ALA A 24 -10.16 51.76 19.34
N ILE A 25 -9.59 52.97 19.19
CA ILE A 25 -9.92 54.12 20.03
C ILE A 25 -11.31 54.67 19.66
N GLY A 26 -11.61 54.80 18.36
CA GLY A 26 -12.86 55.38 17.86
C GLY A 26 -14.12 54.56 18.16
N THR A 27 -13.96 53.31 18.61
CA THR A 27 -15.06 52.42 19.05
C THR A 27 -15.29 52.43 20.56
N ILE A 28 -14.44 53.11 21.35
CA ILE A 28 -14.64 53.24 22.80
C ILE A 28 -15.94 54.03 23.05
N GLY A 29 -16.89 53.41 23.76
CA GLY A 29 -18.21 53.99 24.04
C GLY A 29 -19.21 53.93 22.88
N GLY A 30 -18.86 53.28 21.75
CA GLY A 30 -19.77 53.03 20.63
C GLY A 30 -20.59 51.74 20.79
N THR A 31 -21.43 51.44 19.80
CA THR A 31 -22.27 50.23 19.77
C THR A 31 -21.39 48.96 19.78
N CYS A 32 -21.70 48.02 20.66
CA CYS A 32 -20.90 46.82 20.86
C CYS A 32 -21.73 45.56 20.60
N PHE A 33 -21.39 44.84 19.54
CA PHE A 33 -21.87 43.50 19.21
C PHE A 33 -20.78 42.44 19.46
N ARG A 34 -19.82 42.73 20.35
CA ARG A 34 -18.74 41.79 20.66
C ARG A 34 -19.35 40.48 21.20
N ASN A 35 -18.92 39.35 20.66
CA ASN A 35 -19.46 38.01 20.97
C ASN A 35 -20.98 37.86 20.72
N ALA A 36 -21.62 38.80 20.04
CA ALA A 36 -23.05 38.69 19.74
C ALA A 36 -23.28 37.63 18.67
N ASN A 37 -24.41 36.94 18.76
CA ASN A 37 -24.92 36.14 17.66
C ASN A 37 -25.71 37.06 16.72
N LEU A 38 -25.17 37.33 15.53
CA LEU A 38 -25.77 38.17 14.50
C LEU A 38 -26.27 37.33 13.32
N THR A 39 -26.50 36.04 13.55
CA THR A 39 -26.98 35.14 12.50
C THR A 39 -28.26 35.68 11.87
N ASP A 40 -28.27 35.77 10.54
CA ASP A 40 -29.39 36.27 9.73
C ASP A 40 -29.83 37.73 10.04
N VAL A 41 -29.06 38.51 10.80
CA VAL A 41 -29.37 39.92 11.11
C VAL A 41 -29.21 40.79 9.87
N ASP A 42 -30.16 41.70 9.66
CA ASP A 42 -30.10 42.66 8.57
C ASP A 42 -29.49 44.00 9.00
N PHE A 43 -28.27 44.29 8.52
CA PHE A 43 -27.62 45.60 8.64
C PHE A 43 -27.66 46.39 7.33
N SER A 44 -28.46 45.98 6.34
CA SER A 44 -28.50 46.66 5.05
C SER A 44 -28.78 48.15 5.22
N HIS A 45 -27.99 48.98 4.52
CA HIS A 45 -28.02 50.45 4.63
C HIS A 45 -27.67 51.05 6.01
N ALA A 46 -27.33 50.24 7.02
CA ALA A 46 -27.02 50.72 8.37
C ALA A 46 -25.74 51.57 8.40
N ILE A 47 -25.70 52.52 9.34
CA ILE A 47 -24.54 53.34 9.62
C ILE A 47 -23.76 52.69 10.76
N LEU A 48 -22.66 52.02 10.43
CA LEU A 48 -21.89 51.19 11.37
C LEU A 48 -20.55 51.82 11.77
N LYS A 49 -20.49 53.16 11.79
CA LYS A 49 -19.32 53.88 12.31
C LYS A 49 -19.16 53.56 13.80
N SER A 50 -17.91 53.46 14.28
CA SER A 50 -17.64 53.27 15.71
C SER A 50 -18.34 52.05 16.33
N THR A 51 -18.59 51.00 15.54
CA THR A 51 -19.23 49.77 16.02
C THR A 51 -18.19 48.68 16.25
N ASN A 52 -18.39 47.86 17.27
CA ASN A 52 -17.50 46.75 17.60
C ASN A 52 -18.18 45.38 17.36
N PHE A 53 -17.73 44.67 16.33
CA PHE A 53 -18.18 43.34 15.92
C PHE A 53 -17.19 42.23 16.31
N ARG A 54 -16.15 42.51 17.10
CA ARG A 54 -15.13 41.50 17.38
C ARG A 54 -15.73 40.21 17.92
N PHE A 55 -15.33 39.08 17.33
CA PHE A 55 -15.83 37.75 17.72
C PHE A 55 -17.35 37.57 17.58
N ALA A 56 -18.05 38.46 16.89
CA ALA A 56 -19.46 38.26 16.60
C ALA A 56 -19.63 37.11 15.61
N ASN A 57 -20.67 36.29 15.81
CA ASN A 57 -21.09 35.34 14.78
C ASN A 57 -21.85 36.11 13.70
N ALA A 58 -21.27 36.25 12.51
CA ALA A 58 -21.82 37.00 11.39
C ALA A 58 -22.39 36.10 10.27
N THR A 59 -22.77 34.86 10.60
CA THR A 59 -23.34 33.91 9.65
C THR A 59 -24.61 34.46 9.03
N ARG A 60 -24.65 34.55 7.71
CA ARG A 60 -25.74 35.04 6.86
C ARG A 60 -26.23 36.45 7.21
N THR A 61 -25.43 37.23 7.94
CA THR A 61 -25.73 38.64 8.24
C THR A 61 -25.70 39.47 6.95
N PHE A 62 -26.69 40.34 6.75
CA PHE A 62 -26.80 41.18 5.56
C PHE A 62 -26.01 42.48 5.73
N TRP A 63 -24.98 42.68 4.91
CA TRP A 63 -24.10 43.86 4.96
C TRP A 63 -24.31 44.83 3.80
N ARG A 64 -25.26 44.53 2.91
CA ARG A 64 -25.51 45.23 1.65
C ARG A 64 -25.66 46.74 1.88
N GLN A 65 -24.86 47.52 1.18
CA GLN A 65 -24.91 48.99 1.21
C GLN A 65 -24.72 49.62 2.61
N THR A 66 -24.11 48.91 3.56
CA THR A 66 -23.73 49.49 4.86
C THR A 66 -22.78 50.66 4.67
N LYS A 67 -22.93 51.68 5.52
CA LYS A 67 -22.11 52.89 5.50
C LYS A 67 -21.10 52.84 6.63
N TYR A 68 -19.86 53.19 6.31
CA TYR A 68 -18.75 53.33 7.27
C TYR A 68 -18.31 52.04 7.98
N LEU A 69 -18.68 50.85 7.47
CA LEU A 69 -18.27 49.57 8.05
C LEU A 69 -16.75 49.39 8.13
N LYS A 70 -15.99 50.03 7.23
CA LYS A 70 -14.52 50.08 7.30
C LYS A 70 -13.94 50.73 8.56
N PHE A 71 -14.75 51.50 9.30
CA PHE A 71 -14.39 52.11 10.58
C PHE A 71 -14.95 51.35 11.78
N ALA A 72 -15.51 50.16 11.57
CA ALA A 72 -15.90 49.25 12.63
C ALA A 72 -14.74 48.31 12.98
N ARG A 73 -14.75 47.82 14.22
CA ARG A 73 -13.87 46.74 14.64
C ARG A 73 -14.46 45.41 14.22
N VAL A 74 -13.80 44.73 13.31
CA VAL A 74 -14.29 43.52 12.63
C VAL A 74 -13.36 42.32 12.83
N GLU A 75 -12.34 42.45 13.68
CA GLU A 75 -11.36 41.40 13.90
C GLU A 75 -12.02 40.09 14.36
N CYS A 76 -11.55 38.96 13.82
CA CYS A 76 -12.12 37.63 14.08
C CYS A 76 -13.56 37.47 13.57
N THR A 77 -13.90 38.09 12.45
CA THR A 77 -15.16 37.89 11.71
C THR A 77 -14.88 37.77 10.21
N ILE A 78 -15.88 37.35 9.42
CA ILE A 78 -15.80 37.32 7.95
C ILE A 78 -15.44 38.67 7.31
N LEU A 79 -15.72 39.78 8.02
CA LEU A 79 -15.45 41.14 7.56
C LEU A 79 -14.00 41.58 7.70
N GLU A 80 -13.11 40.77 8.30
CA GLU A 80 -11.70 41.12 8.47
C GLU A 80 -10.95 41.18 7.12
N ASP A 81 -11.31 40.31 6.17
CA ASP A 81 -10.77 40.38 4.81
C ASP A 81 -11.44 41.53 4.04
N ILE A 82 -10.62 42.43 3.51
CA ILE A 82 -11.07 43.64 2.82
C ILE A 82 -11.87 43.28 1.56
N LYS A 83 -11.39 42.31 0.77
CA LYS A 83 -12.07 41.89 -0.48
C LYS A 83 -13.41 41.25 -0.16
N ILE A 84 -13.46 40.39 0.85
CA ILE A 84 -14.71 39.74 1.29
C ILE A 84 -15.68 40.75 1.84
N ARG A 85 -15.21 41.69 2.66
CA ARG A 85 -16.03 42.79 3.18
C ARG A 85 -16.60 43.65 2.05
N GLU A 86 -15.80 43.99 1.04
CA GLU A 86 -16.29 44.72 -0.14
C GLU A 86 -17.32 43.93 -0.93
N LEU A 87 -17.10 42.62 -1.12
CA LEU A 87 -18.07 41.71 -1.73
C LEU A 87 -19.41 41.69 -0.96
N LEU A 88 -19.37 41.55 0.37
CA LEU A 88 -20.57 41.51 1.22
C LEU A 88 -21.35 42.85 1.24
N ILE A 89 -20.64 43.98 1.11
CA ILE A 89 -21.25 45.31 1.07
C ILE A 89 -21.87 45.60 -0.31
N THR A 90 -21.15 45.29 -1.39
CA THR A 90 -21.53 45.70 -2.74
C THR A 90 -22.33 44.64 -3.49
N GLY A 91 -22.08 43.36 -3.20
CA GLY A 91 -22.51 42.23 -4.01
C GLY A 91 -21.77 42.10 -5.34
N TRP A 92 -20.69 42.86 -5.56
CA TRP A 92 -19.89 42.79 -6.78
C TRP A 92 -18.62 41.97 -6.53
N GLY A 93 -18.57 40.77 -7.12
CA GLY A 93 -17.40 39.91 -7.12
C GLY A 93 -17.00 39.41 -8.52
N LYS A 94 -17.56 39.99 -9.58
CA LYS A 94 -17.27 39.65 -10.97
C LYS A 94 -15.78 39.86 -11.30
N ASP A 95 -15.20 38.89 -11.99
CA ASP A 95 -13.79 38.86 -12.43
C ASP A 95 -12.78 39.00 -11.25
N GLN A 96 -13.19 38.68 -10.01
CA GLN A 96 -12.32 38.77 -8.83
C GLN A 96 -11.75 37.41 -8.40
N GLU A 97 -10.64 37.48 -7.67
CA GLU A 97 -9.97 36.30 -7.09
C GLU A 97 -10.23 36.19 -5.58
N TYR A 98 -10.83 35.07 -5.20
CA TYR A 98 -11.17 34.63 -3.85
C TYR A 98 -10.59 33.24 -3.54
N ILE A 99 -9.44 32.91 -4.12
CA ILE A 99 -8.77 31.61 -3.95
C ILE A 99 -8.50 31.37 -2.46
N ALA A 100 -8.95 30.22 -1.93
CA ALA A 100 -8.86 29.83 -0.52
C ALA A 100 -9.47 30.85 0.46
N ALA A 101 -10.41 31.68 0.02
CA ALA A 101 -11.09 32.65 0.88
C ALA A 101 -12.06 31.95 1.86
N ASN A 102 -12.13 32.48 3.09
CA ASN A 102 -13.14 32.06 4.06
C ASN A 102 -14.42 32.90 3.87
N LEU A 103 -15.38 32.34 3.15
CA LEU A 103 -16.71 32.90 2.89
C LEU A 103 -17.79 32.12 3.68
N ARG A 104 -17.41 31.45 4.76
CA ARG A 104 -18.31 30.63 5.56
C ARG A 104 -19.38 31.49 6.20
N GLY A 105 -20.64 31.12 5.98
CA GLY A 105 -21.79 31.89 6.39
C GLY A 105 -21.89 33.23 5.65
N ALA A 106 -21.26 33.42 4.50
CA ALA A 106 -21.42 34.66 3.75
C ALA A 106 -22.87 34.85 3.29
N ASN A 107 -23.40 36.06 3.40
CA ASN A 107 -24.62 36.43 2.70
C ASN A 107 -24.27 37.03 1.34
N LEU A 108 -24.41 36.23 0.29
CA LEU A 108 -24.11 36.55 -1.11
C LEU A 108 -25.38 36.55 -1.97
N VAL A 109 -26.55 36.77 -1.35
CA VAL A 109 -27.82 36.81 -2.06
C VAL A 109 -27.78 37.87 -3.16
N SER A 110 -28.11 37.47 -4.39
CA SER A 110 -28.06 38.29 -5.60
C SER A 110 -26.67 38.87 -5.93
N ALA A 111 -25.59 38.30 -5.42
CA ALA A 111 -24.23 38.76 -5.76
C ALA A 111 -23.88 38.40 -7.21
N ASP A 112 -23.13 39.26 -7.89
CA ASP A 112 -22.52 38.95 -9.19
C ASP A 112 -21.10 38.42 -8.96
N LEU A 113 -20.93 37.12 -9.12
CA LEU A 113 -19.68 36.36 -9.03
C LEU A 113 -19.30 35.78 -10.40
N SER A 114 -19.77 36.39 -11.49
CA SER A 114 -19.45 35.93 -12.84
C SER A 114 -17.94 35.92 -13.08
N ASN A 115 -17.41 34.85 -13.65
CA ASN A 115 -15.97 34.62 -13.87
C ASN A 115 -15.09 34.74 -12.60
N ALA A 116 -15.68 34.71 -11.40
CA ALA A 116 -14.89 34.78 -10.17
C ALA A 116 -14.09 33.49 -9.98
N ASN A 117 -12.86 33.61 -9.47
CA ASN A 117 -12.07 32.46 -9.07
C ASN A 117 -12.24 32.20 -7.57
N LEU A 118 -13.03 31.19 -7.23
CA LEU A 118 -13.35 30.75 -5.87
C LEU A 118 -12.63 29.44 -5.52
N LYS A 119 -11.62 29.03 -6.29
CA LYS A 119 -10.89 27.77 -6.07
C LYS A 119 -10.44 27.63 -4.60
N LEU A 120 -10.74 26.49 -3.98
CA LEU A 120 -10.49 26.19 -2.56
C LEU A 120 -11.24 27.06 -1.52
N ALA A 121 -12.17 27.92 -1.91
CA ALA A 121 -12.90 28.75 -0.96
C ALA A 121 -13.84 27.94 -0.06
N ASP A 122 -14.06 28.41 1.17
CA ASP A 122 -15.06 27.87 2.09
C ASP A 122 -16.35 28.70 1.98
N LEU A 123 -17.39 28.14 1.38
CA LEU A 123 -18.74 28.70 1.25
C LEU A 123 -19.73 28.04 2.23
N GLY A 124 -19.25 27.25 3.20
CA GLY A 124 -20.13 26.49 4.10
C GLY A 124 -21.15 27.41 4.81
N GLU A 125 -22.40 26.98 4.95
CA GLU A 125 -23.53 27.78 5.48
C GLU A 125 -23.84 29.11 4.75
N ALA A 126 -23.18 29.42 3.62
CA ALA A 126 -23.39 30.67 2.90
C ALA A 126 -24.74 30.69 2.15
N SER A 127 -25.26 31.88 1.89
CA SER A 127 -26.47 32.08 1.07
C SER A 127 -26.08 32.70 -0.27
N LEU A 128 -26.18 31.92 -1.34
CA LEU A 128 -25.95 32.30 -2.76
C LEU A 128 -27.27 32.34 -3.55
N GLN A 129 -28.40 32.49 -2.86
CA GLN A 129 -29.69 32.59 -3.52
C GLN A 129 -29.64 33.69 -4.58
N THR A 130 -30.19 33.41 -5.77
CA THR A 130 -30.22 34.33 -6.92
C THR A 130 -28.87 34.90 -7.36
N ALA A 131 -27.73 34.35 -6.91
CA ALA A 131 -26.40 34.83 -7.28
C ALA A 131 -26.03 34.41 -8.70
N CYS A 132 -25.24 35.24 -9.39
CA CYS A 132 -24.71 34.93 -10.72
C CYS A 132 -23.29 34.36 -10.60
N LEU A 133 -23.12 33.06 -10.81
CA LEU A 133 -21.86 32.32 -10.78
C LEU A 133 -21.42 31.88 -12.19
N ASN A 134 -21.95 32.50 -13.24
CA ASN A 134 -21.66 32.09 -14.62
C ASN A 134 -20.14 32.14 -14.90
N ASN A 135 -19.60 31.03 -15.41
CA ASN A 135 -18.17 30.79 -15.65
C ASN A 135 -17.26 30.96 -14.41
N ALA A 136 -17.82 30.93 -13.19
CA ALA A 136 -17.00 30.93 -11.99
C ALA A 136 -16.20 29.61 -11.87
N ASN A 137 -15.06 29.68 -11.20
CA ASN A 137 -14.26 28.52 -10.85
C ASN A 137 -14.55 28.13 -9.41
N LEU A 138 -15.28 27.03 -9.19
CA LEU A 138 -15.59 26.44 -7.88
C LEU A 138 -14.78 25.16 -7.63
N THR A 139 -13.61 25.01 -8.28
CA THR A 139 -12.75 23.84 -8.08
C THR A 139 -12.39 23.68 -6.60
N GLU A 140 -12.68 22.52 -6.03
CA GLU A 140 -12.41 22.12 -4.65
C GLU A 140 -12.96 23.08 -3.57
N VAL A 141 -14.09 23.74 -3.87
CA VAL A 141 -14.83 24.58 -2.93
C VAL A 141 -15.54 23.74 -1.88
N LEU A 142 -15.60 24.23 -0.63
CA LEU A 142 -16.47 23.66 0.42
C LEU A 142 -17.83 24.37 0.40
N ALA A 143 -18.91 23.69 0.02
CA ALA A 143 -20.25 24.26 -0.13
C ALA A 143 -21.32 23.51 0.69
N ILE A 144 -20.91 22.95 1.83
CA ILE A 144 -21.77 22.27 2.81
C ILE A 144 -22.77 23.27 3.41
N GLY A 145 -24.06 22.99 3.38
CA GLY A 145 -25.07 23.90 3.94
C GLY A 145 -25.26 25.19 3.13
N THR A 146 -24.64 25.29 1.96
CA THR A 146 -24.75 26.47 1.10
C THR A 146 -26.07 26.48 0.36
N ASN A 147 -26.74 27.62 0.33
CA ASN A 147 -28.00 27.79 -0.39
C ASN A 147 -27.78 28.39 -1.78
N PHE A 148 -27.91 27.58 -2.84
CA PHE A 148 -27.83 28.00 -4.24
C PHE A 148 -29.20 28.20 -4.90
N THR A 149 -30.28 28.33 -4.12
CA THR A 149 -31.64 28.43 -4.68
C THR A 149 -31.70 29.50 -5.77
N THR A 150 -32.14 29.15 -6.98
CA THR A 150 -32.22 30.06 -8.15
C THR A 150 -30.90 30.72 -8.58
N ALA A 151 -29.75 30.20 -8.16
CA ALA A 151 -28.45 30.70 -8.61
C ALA A 151 -28.20 30.36 -10.09
N GLN A 152 -27.45 31.22 -10.78
CA GLN A 152 -27.09 31.02 -12.19
C GLN A 152 -25.67 30.46 -12.29
N MET A 153 -25.51 29.25 -12.83
CA MET A 153 -24.25 28.50 -12.78
C MET A 153 -23.79 28.01 -14.17
N SER A 154 -24.16 28.68 -15.25
CA SER A 154 -23.77 28.27 -16.60
C SER A 154 -22.27 28.46 -16.83
N GLY A 155 -21.58 27.40 -17.26
CA GLY A 155 -20.15 27.40 -17.52
C GLY A 155 -19.27 27.29 -16.28
N THR A 156 -19.86 27.09 -15.10
CA THR A 156 -19.12 26.95 -13.84
C THR A 156 -18.29 25.66 -13.83
N CYS A 157 -17.08 25.71 -13.30
CA CYS A 157 -16.28 24.53 -13.02
C CYS A 157 -16.53 24.02 -11.60
N LEU A 158 -16.93 22.74 -11.47
CA LEU A 158 -17.29 22.08 -10.22
C LEU A 158 -16.32 20.94 -9.87
N GLU A 159 -15.10 20.97 -10.40
CA GLU A 159 -14.11 19.93 -10.16
C GLU A 159 -13.84 19.76 -8.67
N GLY A 160 -14.19 18.61 -8.10
CA GLY A 160 -13.95 18.33 -6.68
C GLY A 160 -14.68 19.26 -5.70
N TRP A 161 -15.72 19.99 -6.13
CA TRP A 161 -16.55 20.75 -5.19
C TRP A 161 -17.21 19.81 -4.16
N ASN A 162 -17.39 20.29 -2.94
CA ASN A 162 -17.87 19.50 -1.82
C ASN A 162 -19.25 20.00 -1.39
N ILE A 163 -20.25 19.14 -1.55
CA ILE A 163 -21.64 19.41 -1.22
C ILE A 163 -22.20 18.24 -0.42
N ASP A 164 -23.29 18.47 0.28
CA ASP A 164 -23.97 17.45 1.06
C ASP A 164 -25.50 17.66 1.00
N HIS A 165 -26.28 16.88 1.75
CA HIS A 165 -27.74 17.08 1.82
C HIS A 165 -28.21 18.42 2.36
N THR A 166 -27.36 19.16 3.09
CA THR A 166 -27.71 20.50 3.56
C THR A 166 -27.45 21.56 2.49
N THR A 167 -26.73 21.23 1.42
CA THR A 167 -26.59 22.10 0.25
C THR A 167 -27.91 22.15 -0.54
N ILE A 168 -28.46 23.35 -0.72
CA ILE A 168 -29.74 23.56 -1.39
C ILE A 168 -29.47 23.91 -2.86
N LEU A 169 -29.90 23.04 -3.79
CA LEU A 169 -29.74 23.19 -5.24
C LEU A 169 -31.08 23.39 -5.97
N ASP A 170 -32.07 23.94 -5.26
CA ASP A 170 -33.43 24.14 -5.77
C ASP A 170 -33.46 25.18 -6.89
N ASN A 171 -34.04 24.82 -8.03
CA ASN A 171 -34.20 25.71 -9.18
C ASN A 171 -32.91 26.38 -9.68
N VAL A 172 -31.74 25.74 -9.49
CA VAL A 172 -30.48 26.27 -10.03
C VAL A 172 -30.54 26.33 -11.55
N GLU A 173 -30.26 27.50 -12.10
CA GLU A 173 -30.27 27.75 -13.54
C GLU A 173 -28.87 27.48 -14.11
N SER A 174 -28.71 26.39 -14.86
CA SER A 174 -27.48 26.13 -15.59
C SER A 174 -27.76 25.55 -16.96
N LYS A 175 -27.09 26.08 -17.99
CA LYS A 175 -27.11 25.49 -19.34
C LYS A 175 -26.14 24.32 -19.45
N TYR A 176 -24.98 24.42 -18.81
CA TYR A 176 -23.95 23.40 -18.76
C TYR A 176 -22.94 23.73 -17.65
N ILE A 177 -22.18 22.73 -17.20
CA ILE A 177 -21.08 22.86 -16.24
C ILE A 177 -19.85 22.10 -16.73
N TYR A 178 -18.70 22.31 -16.09
CA TYR A 178 -17.47 21.52 -16.29
C TYR A 178 -17.12 20.76 -15.01
N LEU A 179 -16.70 19.51 -15.15
CA LEU A 179 -16.22 18.69 -14.03
C LEU A 179 -14.70 18.67 -13.91
N LEU A 180 -13.98 19.25 -14.88
CA LEU A 180 -12.53 19.50 -14.82
C LEU A 180 -12.24 20.99 -15.09
N GLU A 181 -11.29 21.54 -14.35
CA GLU A 181 -10.74 22.89 -14.53
C GLU A 181 -9.91 22.90 -15.80
N GLU A 182 -8.97 21.97 -15.91
CA GLU A 182 -8.09 21.76 -17.05
C GLU A 182 -8.63 20.64 -17.96
N PRO A 183 -8.44 20.73 -19.29
CA PRO A 183 -8.87 19.68 -20.19
C PRO A 183 -8.04 18.41 -20.01
N LYS A 184 -8.61 17.24 -20.32
CA LYS A 184 -7.87 15.97 -20.30
C LYS A 184 -6.66 16.04 -21.25
N PRO A 185 -5.53 15.38 -20.90
CA PRO A 185 -4.34 15.38 -21.73
C PRO A 185 -4.65 15.06 -23.19
N GLU A 186 -4.10 15.86 -24.10
CA GLU A 186 -4.25 15.70 -25.56
C GLU A 186 -5.68 15.92 -26.10
N THR A 187 -6.58 16.49 -25.30
CA THR A 187 -7.96 16.83 -25.71
C THR A 187 -8.34 18.24 -25.25
N ASP A 188 -9.47 18.75 -25.75
CA ASP A 188 -10.13 19.95 -25.20
C ASP A 188 -11.28 19.59 -24.23
N ASP A 189 -11.37 18.32 -23.79
CA ASP A 189 -12.46 17.83 -22.96
C ASP A 189 -12.23 18.18 -21.47
N ARG A 190 -12.98 19.16 -20.99
CA ARG A 190 -13.06 19.57 -19.57
C ARG A 190 -14.19 18.87 -18.81
N GLU A 191 -14.68 17.74 -19.34
CA GLU A 191 -15.86 17.03 -18.87
C GLU A 191 -17.10 17.92 -18.77
N ARG A 192 -17.48 18.52 -19.89
CA ARG A 192 -18.70 19.31 -19.99
C ARG A 192 -19.93 18.43 -19.71
N ARG A 193 -20.83 18.87 -18.84
CA ARG A 193 -22.16 18.26 -18.63
C ARG A 193 -23.28 19.24 -18.96
N PRO A 194 -24.30 18.84 -19.74
CA PRO A 194 -24.35 17.61 -20.51
C PRO A 194 -23.24 17.59 -21.59
N SER A 195 -22.81 16.41 -22.02
CA SER A 195 -21.70 16.27 -22.99
C SER A 195 -22.02 16.92 -24.35
N SER A 196 -23.30 17.09 -24.66
CA SER A 196 -23.80 17.96 -25.73
C SER A 196 -25.14 18.58 -25.35
N GLY A 197 -25.52 19.70 -25.99
CA GLY A 197 -26.78 20.39 -25.69
C GLY A 197 -26.78 21.18 -24.39
N TYR A 198 -27.97 21.38 -23.81
CA TYR A 198 -28.20 22.11 -22.58
C TYR A 198 -29.00 21.27 -21.58
N PHE A 199 -28.77 21.49 -20.28
CA PHE A 199 -29.61 20.93 -19.23
C PHE A 199 -31.07 21.37 -19.41
N ARG A 200 -32.00 20.47 -19.06
CA ARG A 200 -33.40 20.78 -18.81
C ARG A 200 -33.58 21.18 -17.34
N GLU A 201 -34.74 21.74 -17.03
CA GLU A 201 -35.08 22.16 -15.68
C GLU A 201 -34.95 20.97 -14.68
N GLY A 202 -34.17 21.18 -13.61
CA GLY A 202 -33.90 20.17 -12.59
C GLY A 202 -32.85 19.11 -12.94
N ASP A 203 -32.27 19.11 -14.14
CA ASP A 203 -31.24 18.11 -14.51
C ASP A 203 -29.95 18.26 -13.69
N LEU A 204 -29.53 19.50 -13.41
CA LEU A 204 -28.36 19.76 -12.56
C LEU A 204 -28.60 19.26 -11.13
N THR A 205 -29.78 19.51 -10.57
CA THR A 205 -30.16 19.03 -9.23
C THR A 205 -30.12 17.49 -9.18
N LYS A 206 -30.67 16.81 -10.20
CA LYS A 206 -30.63 15.34 -10.30
C LYS A 206 -29.21 14.79 -10.41
N LEU A 207 -28.31 15.47 -11.13
CA LEU A 207 -26.91 15.04 -11.30
C LEU A 207 -26.18 14.91 -9.95
N PHE A 208 -26.59 15.68 -8.95
CA PHE A 208 -25.95 15.73 -7.63
C PHE A 208 -26.78 15.08 -6.51
N GLN A 209 -27.99 14.59 -6.82
CA GLN A 209 -28.88 13.96 -5.83
C GLN A 209 -28.38 12.59 -5.32
N GLU A 210 -27.52 11.90 -6.08
CA GLU A 210 -26.83 10.65 -5.63
C GLU A 210 -25.59 10.92 -4.75
N VAL A 211 -24.98 12.11 -4.82
CA VAL A 211 -23.77 12.51 -4.07
C VAL A 211 -24.12 13.00 -2.65
N VAL A 212 -25.38 13.34 -2.43
CA VAL A 212 -25.92 13.99 -1.23
C VAL A 212 -25.88 13.11 0.04
N ASN A 213 -25.65 11.80 -0.05
CA ASN A 213 -25.61 10.89 1.10
C ASN A 213 -24.22 10.76 1.76
N THR A 214 -23.21 11.51 1.30
CA THR A 214 -21.85 11.44 1.82
C THR A 214 -21.40 12.71 2.53
N VAL A 215 -20.48 12.56 3.48
CA VAL A 215 -19.63 13.62 4.03
C VAL A 215 -18.26 13.47 3.40
N ASP A 216 -17.87 14.43 2.57
CA ASP A 216 -16.58 14.41 1.89
C ASP A 216 -15.52 15.12 2.75
N LEU A 217 -14.54 14.37 3.23
CA LEU A 217 -13.40 14.88 3.99
C LEU A 217 -12.22 15.12 3.04
N ILE A 218 -11.79 16.37 2.90
CA ILE A 218 -10.73 16.77 1.96
C ILE A 218 -9.42 17.00 2.69
N PHE A 219 -8.37 16.32 2.24
CA PHE A 219 -7.01 16.44 2.78
C PHE A 219 -6.06 16.89 1.68
N ARG A 220 -5.53 18.11 1.83
CA ARG A 220 -4.77 18.80 0.77
C ARG A 220 -3.27 18.45 0.72
N ASN A 221 -2.77 17.69 1.68
CA ASN A 221 -1.36 17.28 1.79
C ASN A 221 -1.22 15.78 2.09
N GLY A 222 -2.16 14.98 1.57
CA GLY A 222 -2.37 13.59 2.00
C GLY A 222 -3.00 13.49 3.40
N VAL A 223 -3.38 12.27 3.76
CA VAL A 223 -4.04 11.94 5.04
C VAL A 223 -3.06 11.21 5.96
N ASP A 224 -2.81 11.74 7.17
CA ASP A 224 -2.19 10.96 8.24
C ASP A 224 -3.28 10.03 8.81
N PHE A 225 -3.29 8.79 8.35
CA PHE A 225 -4.35 7.84 8.69
C PHE A 225 -4.40 7.48 10.18
N LYS A 226 -3.35 7.77 10.96
CA LYS A 226 -3.34 7.52 12.42
C LYS A 226 -4.07 8.64 13.14
N ALA A 227 -3.83 9.88 12.75
CA ALA A 227 -4.65 11.01 13.19
C ALA A 227 -6.10 10.84 12.69
N PHE A 228 -6.29 10.44 11.44
CA PHE A 228 -7.61 10.17 10.83
C PHE A 228 -8.41 9.13 11.61
N MET A 229 -7.87 7.92 11.84
CA MET A 229 -8.62 6.84 12.51
C MET A 229 -8.87 7.12 13.98
N SER A 230 -7.95 7.83 14.66
CA SER A 230 -8.17 8.27 16.03
C SER A 230 -9.32 9.28 16.10
N SER A 231 -9.36 10.19 15.13
CA SER A 231 -10.40 11.20 14.98
C SER A 231 -11.73 10.58 14.56
N PHE A 232 -11.75 9.64 13.60
CA PHE A 232 -12.96 8.93 13.17
C PHE A 232 -13.60 8.17 14.33
N LYS A 233 -12.81 7.46 15.14
CA LYS A 233 -13.31 6.79 16.34
C LYS A 233 -13.85 7.77 17.37
N GLN A 234 -13.18 8.90 17.55
CA GLN A 234 -13.60 9.94 18.49
C GLN A 234 -14.93 10.57 18.05
N VAL A 235 -15.08 10.88 16.77
CA VAL A 235 -16.36 11.34 16.18
C VAL A 235 -17.46 10.28 16.30
N GLN A 236 -17.14 8.99 16.11
CA GLN A 236 -18.10 7.89 16.31
C GLN A 236 -18.57 7.75 17.75
N VAL A 237 -17.67 7.97 18.73
CA VAL A 237 -18.02 7.94 20.16
C VAL A 237 -18.82 9.18 20.57
N GLU A 238 -18.47 10.36 20.07
CA GLU A 238 -19.19 11.60 20.37
C GLU A 238 -20.54 11.72 19.66
N ASN A 239 -20.77 10.92 18.62
CA ASN A 239 -22.02 10.81 17.89
C ASN A 239 -22.59 9.37 17.93
N GLU A 240 -22.58 8.76 19.13
CA GLU A 240 -23.20 7.45 19.38
C GLU A 240 -24.64 7.41 18.87
N GLY A 241 -24.96 6.39 18.05
CA GLY A 241 -26.29 6.19 17.45
C GLY A 241 -26.41 6.62 15.99
N ILE A 242 -25.40 7.27 15.39
CA ILE A 242 -25.40 7.64 13.97
C ILE A 242 -24.54 6.62 13.19
N PRO A 243 -25.10 5.79 12.29
CA PRO A 243 -24.32 4.83 11.52
C PRO A 243 -23.48 5.56 10.46
N MET A 244 -22.19 5.71 10.73
CA MET A 244 -21.22 6.32 9.80
C MET A 244 -20.31 5.26 9.20
N LYS A 245 -20.21 5.19 7.87
CA LYS A 245 -19.34 4.25 7.15
C LYS A 245 -18.51 4.98 6.11
N ILE A 246 -17.26 4.56 5.90
CA ILE A 246 -16.46 5.11 4.79
C ILE A 246 -16.99 4.50 3.50
N GLN A 247 -17.57 5.32 2.63
CA GLN A 247 -18.17 4.91 1.36
C GLN A 247 -17.09 4.75 0.27
N GLY A 248 -16.07 5.60 0.28
CA GLY A 248 -15.03 5.59 -0.74
C GLY A 248 -13.93 6.61 -0.48
N MET A 249 -12.81 6.47 -1.20
CA MET A 249 -11.71 7.42 -1.17
C MET A 249 -11.27 7.71 -2.61
N GLU A 250 -11.23 9.00 -2.96
CA GLU A 250 -10.84 9.49 -4.28
C GLU A 250 -9.54 10.30 -4.16
N ASN A 251 -8.56 9.95 -4.99
CA ASN A 251 -7.35 10.76 -5.16
C ASN A 251 -7.58 11.71 -6.35
N LYS A 252 -7.64 13.01 -6.09
CA LYS A 252 -7.91 14.04 -7.11
C LYS A 252 -6.65 14.54 -7.81
N GLY A 253 -5.45 14.03 -7.45
CA GLY A 253 -4.18 14.57 -7.92
C GLY A 253 -3.62 15.64 -6.97
N ASP A 254 -2.38 16.08 -7.19
CA ASP A 254 -1.71 17.15 -6.43
C ASP A 254 -1.64 16.99 -4.90
N GLY A 255 -1.80 15.78 -4.38
CA GLY A 255 -1.79 15.49 -2.94
C GLY A 255 -3.14 15.70 -2.25
N VAL A 256 -4.21 15.97 -3.02
CA VAL A 256 -5.58 16.09 -2.52
C VAL A 256 -6.28 14.72 -2.48
N VAL A 257 -6.66 14.30 -1.28
CA VAL A 257 -7.40 13.06 -1.03
C VAL A 257 -8.78 13.42 -0.48
N VAL A 258 -9.84 12.90 -1.10
CA VAL A 258 -11.23 13.06 -0.66
C VAL A 258 -11.70 11.72 -0.10
N ILE A 259 -12.11 11.68 1.16
CA ILE A 259 -12.69 10.49 1.79
C ILE A 259 -14.18 10.74 1.99
N LYS A 260 -15.02 9.94 1.34
CA LYS A 260 -16.48 10.00 1.41
C LYS A 260 -16.97 9.13 2.55
N ILE A 261 -17.70 9.71 3.49
CA ILE A 261 -18.32 8.99 4.61
C ILE A 261 -19.83 8.98 4.40
N ASP A 262 -20.38 7.79 4.19
CA ASP A 262 -21.82 7.55 4.20
C ASP A 262 -22.38 7.80 5.59
N VAL A 263 -23.39 8.66 5.67
CA VAL A 263 -24.12 8.97 6.91
C VAL A 263 -25.61 9.14 6.59
N PRO A 264 -26.53 8.85 7.55
CA PRO A 264 -27.96 8.96 7.32
C PRO A 264 -28.36 10.35 6.80
N PRO A 265 -29.40 10.43 5.95
CA PRO A 265 -29.89 11.70 5.40
C PRO A 265 -30.29 12.72 6.47
N GLU A 266 -30.65 12.28 7.68
CA GLU A 266 -31.11 13.15 8.77
C GLU A 266 -29.94 13.71 9.64
N THR A 267 -28.69 13.38 9.31
CA THR A 267 -27.50 13.67 10.13
C THR A 267 -26.96 15.07 9.88
N GLU A 268 -26.64 15.86 10.92
CA GLU A 268 -25.91 17.13 10.78
C GLU A 268 -24.46 16.94 10.30
N LYS A 269 -24.27 16.73 9.00
CA LYS A 269 -22.99 16.44 8.32
C LYS A 269 -21.90 17.48 8.57
N GLU A 270 -22.27 18.73 8.73
CA GLU A 270 -21.35 19.81 9.05
C GLU A 270 -20.77 19.71 10.46
N LYS A 271 -21.58 19.26 11.43
CA LYS A 271 -21.12 18.97 12.79
C LYS A 271 -20.09 17.85 12.74
N ILE A 272 -20.41 16.76 12.03
CA ILE A 272 -19.52 15.61 11.82
C ILE A 272 -18.21 16.03 11.14
N HIS A 273 -18.27 16.81 10.06
CA HIS A 273 -17.07 17.30 9.36
C HIS A 273 -16.20 18.18 10.28
N ARG A 274 -16.80 19.12 11.02
CA ARG A 274 -16.08 20.04 11.90
C ARG A 274 -15.42 19.33 13.08
N GLU A 275 -16.14 18.45 13.76
CA GLU A 275 -15.62 17.61 14.84
C GLU A 275 -14.50 16.72 14.32
N PHE A 276 -14.69 16.13 13.15
CA PHE A 276 -13.65 15.32 12.52
C PHE A 276 -12.36 16.11 12.28
N MET A 277 -12.45 17.26 11.62
CA MET A 277 -11.26 18.06 11.29
C MET A 277 -10.59 18.62 12.55
N GLN A 278 -11.37 18.96 13.59
CA GLN A 278 -10.82 19.38 14.87
C GLN A 278 -10.05 18.26 15.56
N PHE A 279 -10.64 17.07 15.69
CA PHE A 279 -9.93 15.93 16.27
C PHE A 279 -8.74 15.52 15.43
N TYR A 280 -8.82 15.67 14.11
CA TYR A 280 -7.73 15.39 13.19
C TYR A 280 -6.54 16.30 13.46
N ASP A 281 -6.75 17.62 13.54
CA ASP A 281 -5.69 18.59 13.82
C ASP A 281 -5.09 18.42 15.23
N GLU A 282 -5.92 18.11 16.24
CA GLU A 282 -5.46 17.84 17.61
C GLU A 282 -4.62 16.56 17.67
N ASN A 283 -5.12 15.46 17.10
CA ASN A 283 -4.40 14.19 17.06
C ASN A 283 -3.12 14.30 16.22
N LEU A 284 -3.14 15.06 15.12
CA LEU A 284 -1.96 15.34 14.30
C LEU A 284 -0.91 16.11 15.11
N ARG A 285 -1.29 17.17 15.85
CA ARG A 285 -0.38 17.92 16.71
C ARG A 285 0.23 17.08 17.84
N VAL A 286 -0.59 16.28 18.52
CA VAL A 286 -0.10 15.38 19.58
C VAL A 286 0.89 14.37 18.99
N LEU A 287 0.61 13.89 17.79
CA LEU A 287 1.46 12.95 17.08
C LEU A 287 2.77 13.61 16.61
N GLU A 288 2.72 14.82 16.06
CA GLU A 288 3.88 15.63 15.66
C GLU A 288 4.78 15.99 16.86
N GLU A 289 4.20 16.39 17.98
CA GLU A 289 4.97 16.66 19.21
C GLU A 289 5.67 15.41 19.72
N LYS A 290 4.98 14.26 19.67
CA LYS A 290 5.55 12.97 20.06
C LYS A 290 6.72 12.61 19.13
N TYR A 291 6.57 12.82 17.82
CA TYR A 291 7.63 12.61 16.84
C TYR A 291 8.82 13.56 17.06
N GLN A 292 8.59 14.85 17.30
CA GLN A 292 9.66 15.82 17.56
C GLN A 292 10.41 15.52 18.87
N LYS A 293 9.69 15.13 19.94
CA LYS A 293 10.32 14.69 21.20
C LYS A 293 11.15 13.43 21.00
N GLU A 294 10.70 12.51 20.15
CA GLU A 294 11.41 11.28 19.84
C GLU A 294 12.64 11.52 18.95
N LEU A 295 12.52 12.39 17.94
CA LEU A 295 13.62 12.85 17.09
C LEU A 295 14.68 13.62 17.89
N ALA A 296 14.28 14.47 18.84
CA ALA A 296 15.21 15.17 19.72
C ALA A 296 15.93 14.21 20.68
N LYS A 297 15.23 13.19 21.22
CA LYS A 297 15.84 12.10 22.00
C LYS A 297 16.82 11.27 21.16
N ARG A 298 16.52 11.03 19.89
CA ARG A 298 17.38 10.30 18.95
C ARG A 298 18.60 11.13 18.52
N LYS A 299 18.43 12.42 18.22
CA LYS A 299 19.55 13.35 17.91
C LYS A 299 20.54 13.50 19.07
N ARG A 300 20.05 13.59 20.32
CA ARG A 300 20.93 13.61 21.52
C ARG A 300 21.68 12.30 21.75
N LYS A 301 21.15 11.15 21.29
CA LYS A 301 21.86 9.86 21.33
C LYS A 301 22.90 9.70 20.22
N ILE A 302 22.75 10.43 19.11
CA ILE A 302 23.68 10.40 17.96
C ILE A 302 24.96 11.21 18.25
N THR A 303 24.94 12.21 19.14
CA THR A 303 26.13 13.03 19.48
C THR A 303 27.14 12.32 20.41
N VAL A 304 26.78 11.17 21.00
CA VAL A 304 27.61 10.54 22.06
C VAL A 304 28.45 9.34 21.58
N TYR A 305 28.34 8.88 20.34
CA TYR A 305 29.15 7.71 19.92
C TYR A 305 29.65 7.79 18.47
N PRO A 306 30.95 8.10 18.28
CA PRO A 306 31.74 7.55 17.19
C PRO A 306 32.71 6.49 17.75
N GLN A 307 32.58 5.22 17.31
CA GLN A 307 33.66 4.34 16.82
C GLN A 307 33.34 2.84 16.95
N GLN A 308 33.58 2.16 15.82
CA GLN A 308 34.00 0.77 15.63
C GLN A 308 33.06 -0.42 16.00
N THR A 309 32.62 -1.09 14.92
CA THR A 309 32.51 -2.56 14.75
C THR A 309 32.15 -3.42 15.96
N ASN A 310 30.85 -3.69 16.15
CA ASN A 310 30.24 -4.98 16.55
C ASN A 310 28.73 -4.86 16.89
N GLU A 311 27.97 -3.98 16.24
CA GLU A 311 26.57 -3.71 16.67
C GLU A 311 25.55 -4.83 16.34
N ASN A 312 25.77 -5.63 15.30
CA ASN A 312 24.72 -6.56 14.83
C ASN A 312 24.55 -7.80 15.72
N GLU A 313 25.62 -8.33 16.29
CA GLU A 313 25.53 -9.49 17.20
C GLU A 313 24.92 -9.14 18.56
N TYR A 314 25.26 -7.96 19.12
CA TYR A 314 24.72 -7.52 20.40
C TYR A 314 23.24 -7.12 20.32
N ARG A 315 22.80 -6.53 19.20
CA ARG A 315 21.37 -6.24 18.95
C ARG A 315 20.55 -7.51 18.83
N MET A 316 21.07 -8.53 18.15
CA MET A 316 20.41 -9.84 18.01
C MET A 316 20.32 -10.60 19.36
N PHE A 317 21.37 -10.55 20.18
CA PHE A 317 21.38 -11.17 21.51
C PHE A 317 20.38 -10.51 22.46
N PHE A 318 20.31 -9.17 22.48
CA PHE A 318 19.40 -8.44 23.36
C PHE A 318 17.92 -8.64 22.95
N MET A 319 17.63 -8.73 21.65
CA MET A 319 16.27 -8.97 21.14
C MET A 319 15.80 -10.42 21.36
N ASN A 320 16.68 -11.41 21.24
CA ASN A 320 16.35 -12.81 21.54
C ASN A 320 15.97 -13.03 23.02
N GLN A 321 16.45 -12.19 23.94
CA GLN A 321 16.05 -12.22 25.36
C GLN A 321 14.68 -11.57 25.60
N ILE A 322 14.33 -10.55 24.81
CA ILE A 322 13.00 -9.90 24.86
C ILE A 322 11.91 -10.84 24.29
N PHE A 323 12.21 -11.57 23.20
CA PHE A 323 11.23 -12.50 22.60
C PHE A 323 10.98 -13.76 23.42
N LYS A 324 11.87 -14.15 24.33
CA LYS A 324 11.61 -15.26 25.28
C LYS A 324 10.58 -14.92 26.35
N THR A 325 10.26 -13.63 26.56
CA THR A 325 9.40 -13.17 27.67
C THR A 325 8.01 -12.69 27.26
N GLN A 326 7.64 -12.76 25.97
CA GLN A 326 6.30 -12.41 25.50
C GLN A 326 5.65 -13.55 24.70
N ASN A 327 5.29 -14.62 25.42
CA ASN A 327 4.21 -15.50 25.01
C ASN A 327 2.89 -14.96 25.60
N SER A 328 2.31 -13.99 24.92
CA SER A 328 0.91 -13.60 25.12
C SER A 328 0.38 -13.07 23.79
N ALA A 329 -0.69 -13.68 23.31
CA ALA A 329 -1.30 -13.45 22.01
C ALA A 329 -1.65 -11.97 21.77
N SER A 330 -0.87 -11.26 20.94
CA SER A 330 -1.29 -10.03 20.22
C SER A 330 -0.19 -9.41 19.34
N VAL A 331 0.38 -10.11 18.34
CA VAL A 331 1.08 -9.43 17.22
C VAL A 331 0.98 -10.30 15.96
N ILE A 332 -0.12 -10.19 15.21
CA ILE A 332 -0.10 -10.55 13.79
C ILE A 332 0.72 -9.45 13.11
N ALA A 333 1.96 -9.77 12.73
CA ALA A 333 2.81 -8.86 11.99
C ALA A 333 2.16 -8.54 10.63
N ARG A 334 1.75 -7.28 10.42
CA ARG A 334 1.10 -6.80 9.20
C ARG A 334 2.07 -6.89 8.03
N GLU A 335 1.79 -7.71 7.03
CA GLU A 335 2.62 -7.79 5.84
C GLU A 335 2.26 -6.63 4.89
N LYS A 336 3.27 -5.90 4.42
CA LYS A 336 3.12 -4.78 3.48
C LYS A 336 3.75 -5.16 2.16
N LEU A 337 3.06 -4.91 1.05
CA LEU A 337 3.59 -5.12 -0.29
C LEU A 337 3.80 -3.77 -0.97
N VAL A 338 4.98 -3.57 -1.55
CA VAL A 338 5.34 -2.41 -2.35
C VAL A 338 5.86 -2.89 -3.68
N THR A 339 5.30 -2.40 -4.79
CA THR A 339 5.87 -2.62 -6.12
C THR A 339 6.45 -1.32 -6.63
N ILE A 340 7.70 -1.31 -7.12
CA ILE A 340 8.34 -0.17 -7.77
C ILE A 340 8.56 -0.55 -9.23
N ASN A 341 7.80 0.07 -10.12
CA ASN A 341 7.76 -0.24 -11.54
C ASN A 341 8.48 0.84 -12.32
N PHE A 342 9.52 0.47 -13.07
CA PHE A 342 10.26 1.34 -13.97
C PHE A 342 9.60 1.29 -15.35
N GLU A 343 8.86 2.33 -15.72
CA GLU A 343 8.11 2.44 -16.98
C GLU A 343 8.98 3.11 -18.06
N GLY A 344 10.01 2.38 -18.50
CA GLY A 344 10.96 2.81 -19.53
C GLY A 344 12.11 3.70 -19.03
N GLY A 345 12.98 4.10 -19.98
CA GLY A 345 14.22 4.82 -19.69
C GLY A 345 15.45 3.89 -19.54
N ASN A 346 16.60 4.47 -19.21
CA ASN A 346 17.85 3.76 -18.98
C ASN A 346 18.83 4.64 -18.20
N PHE A 347 19.99 4.10 -17.83
CA PHE A 347 21.01 4.85 -17.07
C PHE A 347 21.62 6.04 -17.81
N THR A 348 21.52 6.11 -19.14
CA THR A 348 22.04 7.23 -19.95
C THR A 348 21.07 8.39 -20.03
N THR A 349 19.77 8.11 -20.18
CA THR A 349 18.72 9.14 -20.30
C THR A 349 17.99 9.42 -18.99
N GLY A 350 18.19 8.58 -17.97
CA GLY A 350 17.37 8.54 -16.76
C GLY A 350 16.12 7.68 -16.95
N PHE A 351 15.41 7.49 -15.84
CA PHE A 351 14.13 6.77 -15.79
C PHE A 351 13.01 7.79 -15.56
N PRO A 352 12.29 8.20 -16.62
CA PRO A 352 11.37 9.31 -16.58
C PRO A 352 10.09 9.01 -15.79
N VAL A 353 9.71 7.73 -15.71
CA VAL A 353 8.50 7.29 -15.02
C VAL A 353 8.80 6.07 -14.18
N ILE A 354 8.66 6.22 -12.86
CA ILE A 354 8.74 5.16 -11.87
C ILE A 354 7.47 5.21 -11.04
N ARG A 355 6.71 4.12 -11.03
CA ARG A 355 5.46 3.99 -10.27
C ARG A 355 5.64 3.11 -9.06
N ALA A 356 5.47 3.67 -7.85
CA ALA A 356 5.45 2.93 -6.60
C ALA A 356 4.02 2.66 -6.16
N ASN A 357 3.62 1.39 -6.04
CA ASN A 357 2.30 0.98 -5.54
C ASN A 357 2.45 0.36 -4.15
N ILE A 358 1.79 0.94 -3.16
CA ILE A 358 1.76 0.45 -1.78
C ILE A 358 0.43 -0.25 -1.54
N TRP A 359 0.51 -1.54 -1.26
CA TRP A 359 -0.62 -2.40 -0.94
C TRP A 359 -0.73 -2.59 0.58
N SER A 360 -1.94 -2.42 1.11
CA SER A 360 -2.24 -2.56 2.53
C SER A 360 -3.33 -3.60 2.77
N GLU A 361 -3.14 -4.45 3.79
CA GLU A 361 -4.16 -5.39 4.27
C GLU A 361 -5.51 -4.66 4.48
N GLY A 362 -6.59 -5.21 3.90
CA GLY A 362 -7.95 -4.70 4.00
C GLY A 362 -8.40 -3.74 2.90
N HIS A 363 -7.51 -3.36 1.96
CA HIS A 363 -7.87 -2.51 0.82
C HIS A 363 -7.62 -3.23 -0.52
N PRO A 364 -8.60 -3.23 -1.45
CA PRO A 364 -8.48 -3.94 -2.73
C PRO A 364 -7.56 -3.23 -3.74
N LEU A 365 -7.29 -1.94 -3.54
CA LEU A 365 -6.50 -1.12 -4.46
C LEU A 365 -5.23 -0.58 -3.80
N PRO A 366 -4.11 -0.52 -4.54
CA PRO A 366 -2.87 0.06 -4.03
C PRO A 366 -2.92 1.58 -4.05
N ILE A 367 -2.14 2.19 -3.17
CA ILE A 367 -1.84 3.62 -3.22
C ILE A 367 -0.64 3.82 -4.13
N SER A 368 -0.82 4.54 -5.24
CA SER A 368 0.19 4.74 -6.27
C SER A 368 0.87 6.11 -6.20
N PHE A 369 2.18 6.14 -6.40
CA PHE A 369 3.00 7.35 -6.53
C PHE A 369 3.82 7.28 -7.81
N THR A 370 3.94 8.40 -8.51
CA THR A 370 4.81 8.49 -9.69
C THR A 370 6.02 9.36 -9.37
N SER A 371 7.18 8.93 -9.84
CA SER A 371 8.46 9.62 -9.68
C SER A 371 9.33 9.45 -10.93
N ASN A 372 10.51 10.06 -10.92
CA ASN A 372 11.59 9.81 -11.86
C ASN A 372 12.92 9.63 -11.13
N LEU A 373 13.90 9.06 -11.82
CA LEU A 373 15.30 9.04 -11.43
C LEU A 373 16.15 9.67 -12.56
N PRO A 374 17.14 10.51 -12.23
CA PRO A 374 18.01 11.12 -13.23
C PRO A 374 18.95 10.07 -13.86
N ALA A 375 19.54 10.42 -15.00
CA ALA A 375 20.61 9.64 -15.62
C ALA A 375 21.78 9.42 -14.63
N ASN A 376 22.37 8.23 -14.67
CA ASN A 376 23.54 7.88 -13.87
C ASN A 376 24.42 6.89 -14.64
N LEU A 377 25.44 7.41 -15.32
CA LEU A 377 26.38 6.62 -16.11
C LEU A 377 27.42 5.88 -15.25
N GLU A 378 27.60 6.31 -14.00
CA GLU A 378 28.59 5.76 -13.08
C GLU A 378 28.13 4.41 -12.51
N LEU A 379 26.84 4.24 -12.21
CA LEU A 379 26.30 2.97 -11.66
C LEU A 379 26.54 1.77 -12.60
N PRO A 380 26.20 1.83 -13.90
CA PRO A 380 26.53 0.74 -14.83
C PRO A 380 28.03 0.47 -14.93
N GLN A 381 28.86 1.52 -14.93
CA GLN A 381 30.31 1.36 -15.03
C GLN A 381 30.88 0.66 -13.80
N LEU A 382 30.46 1.10 -12.61
CA LEU A 382 30.85 0.51 -11.35
C LEU A 382 30.42 -0.97 -11.25
N TYR A 383 29.31 -1.33 -11.92
CA TYR A 383 28.79 -2.70 -11.93
C TYR A 383 29.72 -3.59 -12.75
N GLN A 384 30.09 -3.10 -13.93
CA GLN A 384 31.02 -3.79 -14.82
C GLN A 384 32.39 -3.95 -14.16
N ASP A 385 32.86 -2.92 -13.47
CA ASP A 385 34.13 -2.97 -12.74
C ASP A 385 34.08 -3.97 -11.58
N TRP A 386 33.01 -3.96 -10.78
CA TRP A 386 32.77 -4.95 -9.73
C TRP A 386 32.71 -6.37 -10.30
N ARG A 387 31.90 -6.59 -11.34
CA ARG A 387 31.74 -7.90 -11.98
C ARG A 387 33.06 -8.44 -12.51
N LYS A 388 33.82 -7.61 -13.22
CA LYS A 388 35.15 -7.98 -13.75
C LYS A 388 36.12 -8.34 -12.63
N LYS A 389 36.08 -7.63 -11.50
CA LYS A 389 36.91 -7.95 -10.33
C LYS A 389 36.47 -9.23 -9.64
N TYR A 390 35.17 -9.45 -9.54
CA TYR A 390 34.59 -10.67 -8.99
C TYR A 390 34.92 -11.90 -9.85
N GLU A 391 34.90 -11.76 -11.18
CA GLU A 391 35.38 -12.79 -12.11
C GLU A 391 36.89 -13.08 -11.93
N GLN A 392 37.73 -12.04 -11.77
CA GLN A 392 39.16 -12.19 -11.46
C GLN A 392 39.39 -12.90 -10.12
N LEU A 393 38.60 -12.57 -9.10
CA LEU A 393 38.63 -13.25 -7.81
C LEU A 393 38.30 -14.74 -7.98
N ARG A 394 37.25 -15.04 -8.75
CA ARG A 394 36.85 -16.42 -9.05
C ARG A 394 37.96 -17.18 -9.76
N GLU A 395 38.61 -16.58 -10.74
CA GLU A 395 39.75 -17.20 -11.42
C GLU A 395 40.94 -17.41 -10.47
N GLY A 396 41.26 -16.41 -9.63
CA GLY A 396 42.32 -16.50 -8.63
C GLY A 396 42.06 -17.59 -7.58
N CYS A 397 40.85 -17.66 -7.04
CA CYS A 397 40.44 -18.69 -6.10
C CYS A 397 40.40 -20.08 -6.75
N ARG A 398 40.10 -20.18 -8.06
CA ARG A 398 40.23 -21.43 -8.83
C ARG A 398 41.69 -21.87 -8.93
N ASN A 399 42.61 -20.95 -9.22
CA ASN A 399 44.04 -21.23 -9.31
C ASN A 399 44.67 -21.63 -7.95
N LEU A 400 44.08 -21.20 -6.84
CA LEU A 400 44.45 -21.62 -5.48
C LEU A 400 43.80 -22.94 -5.04
N GLY A 401 42.96 -23.56 -5.86
CA GLY A 401 42.18 -24.75 -5.47
C GLY A 401 41.08 -24.47 -4.43
N LEU A 402 40.76 -23.19 -4.18
CA LEU A 402 39.72 -22.73 -3.25
C LEU A 402 38.31 -22.69 -3.88
N LEU A 403 38.22 -22.85 -5.20
CA LEU A 403 36.98 -23.04 -5.94
C LEU A 403 37.08 -24.34 -6.76
N THR A 404 36.29 -25.34 -6.39
CA THR A 404 36.28 -26.63 -7.08
C THR A 404 35.56 -26.61 -8.43
N ARG A 405 35.00 -25.47 -8.90
CA ARG A 405 34.08 -25.43 -10.05
C ARG A 405 34.78 -25.29 -11.42
N ILE A 406 35.57 -26.31 -11.82
CA ILE A 406 35.94 -26.80 -13.18
C ILE A 406 37.44 -27.21 -13.31
N LYS A 407 37.67 -28.41 -13.89
CA LYS A 407 38.93 -29.12 -14.16
C LYS A 407 39.95 -28.34 -15.02
N ILE A 408 41.24 -28.50 -14.71
CA ILE A 408 42.43 -28.04 -15.44
C ILE A 408 42.57 -28.80 -16.78
N ARG A 409 42.91 -28.11 -17.89
CA ARG A 409 43.64 -28.76 -19.01
C ARG A 409 45.08 -28.97 -18.53
N LYS A 410 45.46 -30.22 -18.26
CA LYS A 410 46.83 -30.58 -17.88
C LYS A 410 47.74 -30.34 -19.08
N GLU A 411 48.24 -29.11 -19.29
CA GLU A 411 49.28 -28.87 -20.31
C GLU A 411 50.00 -27.51 -20.21
N GLN A 412 49.86 -26.74 -19.13
CA GLN A 412 50.72 -25.58 -18.91
C GLN A 412 51.35 -25.58 -17.53
N THR A 413 52.65 -25.87 -17.49
CA THR A 413 53.55 -25.48 -16.41
C THR A 413 53.57 -23.95 -16.34
N THR A 414 53.04 -23.38 -15.26
CA THR A 414 53.25 -21.96 -14.95
C THR A 414 54.04 -21.85 -13.65
N ASN A 415 55.25 -21.31 -13.74
CA ASN A 415 56.15 -20.99 -12.62
C ASN A 415 55.58 -19.81 -11.80
N VAL A 416 54.40 -19.96 -11.19
CA VAL A 416 53.78 -18.92 -10.36
C VAL A 416 53.73 -19.40 -8.92
N SER A 417 54.38 -18.67 -8.03
CA SER A 417 54.39 -18.95 -6.58
C SER A 417 52.97 -18.85 -6.01
N GLN A 418 52.54 -19.84 -5.24
CA GLN A 418 51.25 -19.83 -4.54
C GLN A 418 51.05 -18.57 -3.67
N LYS A 419 52.13 -18.10 -3.02
CA LYS A 419 52.11 -16.86 -2.23
C LYS A 419 51.80 -15.62 -3.07
N ASP A 420 52.21 -15.60 -4.34
CA ASP A 420 51.91 -14.48 -5.24
C ASP A 420 50.45 -14.51 -5.70
N ILE A 421 49.86 -15.70 -5.86
CA ILE A 421 48.43 -15.85 -6.14
C ILE A 421 47.59 -15.44 -4.92
N GLU A 422 47.96 -15.87 -3.71
CA GLU A 422 47.31 -15.45 -2.45
C GLU A 422 47.36 -13.93 -2.27
N ARG A 423 48.51 -13.30 -2.51
CA ARG A 423 48.65 -11.83 -2.45
C ARG A 423 47.78 -11.13 -3.49
N ARG A 424 47.68 -11.67 -4.71
CA ARG A 424 46.80 -11.13 -5.77
C ARG A 424 45.33 -11.25 -5.38
N VAL A 425 44.91 -12.41 -4.86
CA VAL A 425 43.54 -12.64 -4.39
C VAL A 425 43.19 -11.67 -3.26
N HIS A 426 44.07 -11.52 -2.25
CA HIS A 426 43.83 -10.59 -1.15
C HIS A 426 43.72 -9.13 -1.64
N LYS A 427 44.55 -8.74 -2.62
CA LYS A 427 44.44 -7.41 -3.25
C LYS A 427 43.12 -7.24 -4.00
N ILE A 428 42.66 -8.26 -4.73
CA ILE A 428 41.38 -8.22 -5.45
C ILE A 428 40.22 -8.10 -4.46
N ILE A 429 40.23 -8.85 -3.36
CA ILE A 429 39.20 -8.75 -2.30
C ILE A 429 39.13 -7.32 -1.75
N GLY A 430 40.28 -6.72 -1.43
CA GLY A 430 40.33 -5.32 -1.00
C GLY A 430 39.78 -4.34 -2.05
N GLN A 431 40.05 -4.56 -3.34
CA GLN A 431 39.48 -3.76 -4.43
C GLN A 431 37.97 -3.92 -4.54
N ILE A 432 37.44 -5.13 -4.39
CA ILE A 432 36.00 -5.38 -4.43
C ILE A 432 35.33 -4.66 -3.25
N HIS A 433 35.87 -4.72 -2.04
CA HIS A 433 35.30 -3.99 -0.90
C HIS A 433 35.26 -2.48 -1.08
N GLU A 434 36.25 -1.88 -1.74
CA GLU A 434 36.19 -0.45 -2.07
C GLU A 434 35.09 -0.17 -3.10
N LEU A 435 34.96 -1.00 -4.13
CA LEU A 435 33.86 -0.91 -5.10
C LEU A 435 32.49 -1.08 -4.42
N GLU A 436 32.36 -1.98 -3.44
CA GLU A 436 31.12 -2.20 -2.69
C GLU A 436 30.72 -0.96 -1.86
N LYS A 437 31.70 -0.30 -1.23
CA LYS A 437 31.45 0.96 -0.49
C LYS A 437 31.03 2.08 -1.43
N GLU A 438 31.74 2.24 -2.54
CA GLU A 438 31.42 3.23 -3.57
C GLU A 438 30.03 2.98 -4.16
N TRP A 439 29.71 1.71 -4.40
CA TRP A 439 28.41 1.28 -4.90
C TRP A 439 27.29 1.65 -3.95
N ARG A 440 27.45 1.33 -2.66
CA ARG A 440 26.45 1.64 -1.63
C ARG A 440 26.21 3.14 -1.56
N LEU A 441 27.28 3.95 -1.62
CA LEU A 441 27.18 5.40 -1.60
C LEU A 441 26.45 5.92 -2.84
N LEU A 442 26.89 5.50 -4.03
CA LEU A 442 26.36 5.97 -5.30
C LEU A 442 24.90 5.56 -5.51
N LEU A 443 24.55 4.30 -5.21
CA LEU A 443 23.16 3.81 -5.27
C LEU A 443 22.25 4.64 -4.37
N ASN A 444 22.64 4.85 -3.11
CA ASN A 444 21.82 5.61 -2.18
C ASN A 444 21.77 7.10 -2.50
N ASN A 445 22.83 7.69 -3.06
CA ASN A 445 22.80 9.07 -3.56
C ASN A 445 21.82 9.21 -4.74
N TRP A 446 21.85 8.24 -5.66
CA TRP A 446 20.95 8.20 -6.81
C TRP A 446 19.48 8.03 -6.38
N LEU A 447 19.20 7.11 -5.46
CA LEU A 447 17.85 6.93 -4.90
C LEU A 447 17.40 8.11 -4.01
N ASN A 448 18.33 8.93 -3.52
CA ASN A 448 18.00 10.17 -2.81
C ASN A 448 17.76 11.38 -3.74
N ALA A 449 17.69 11.17 -5.07
CA ALA A 449 17.31 12.23 -5.98
C ALA A 449 15.97 12.89 -5.56
N PRO A 450 15.81 14.22 -5.72
CA PRO A 450 14.68 14.96 -5.14
C PRO A 450 13.29 14.39 -5.45
N ASN A 451 13.11 13.83 -6.64
CA ASN A 451 11.84 13.24 -7.07
C ASN A 451 11.63 11.84 -6.45
N PHE A 452 12.62 10.94 -6.52
CA PHE A 452 12.52 9.59 -5.96
C PHE A 452 12.47 9.57 -4.43
N ASN A 453 13.10 10.55 -3.78
CA ASN A 453 13.05 10.71 -2.32
C ASN A 453 11.61 10.86 -1.79
N LYS A 454 10.65 11.29 -2.63
CA LYS A 454 9.22 11.30 -2.28
C LYS A 454 8.70 9.90 -1.97
N ILE A 455 9.05 8.90 -2.79
CA ILE A 455 8.68 7.50 -2.56
C ILE A 455 9.27 7.02 -1.23
N GLU A 456 10.55 7.28 -0.98
CA GLU A 456 11.20 6.87 0.27
C GLU A 456 10.53 7.50 1.50
N LYS A 457 10.18 8.80 1.43
CA LYS A 457 9.44 9.49 2.49
C LYS A 457 8.07 8.86 2.74
N GLU A 458 7.31 8.59 1.69
CA GLU A 458 5.99 7.95 1.81
C GLU A 458 6.08 6.56 2.45
N LEU A 459 7.04 5.73 2.02
CA LEU A 459 7.29 4.43 2.65
C LEU A 459 7.61 4.59 4.15
N ARG A 460 8.44 5.57 4.49
CA ARG A 460 8.87 5.82 5.87
C ARG A 460 7.78 6.41 6.76
N THR A 461 6.85 7.16 6.18
CA THR A 461 5.69 7.72 6.89
C THR A 461 4.65 6.63 7.17
N ARG A 462 4.47 5.68 6.23
CA ARG A 462 3.38 4.70 6.27
C ARG A 462 3.73 3.42 6.99
N PHE A 463 4.99 3.02 7.02
CA PHE A 463 5.42 1.75 7.62
C PHE A 463 6.12 1.96 8.95
N ASN A 464 6.00 0.95 9.83
CA ASN A 464 6.80 0.86 11.04
C ASN A 464 8.08 0.06 10.76
N PRO A 465 9.21 0.34 11.43
CA PRO A 465 10.44 -0.44 11.28
C PRO A 465 10.31 -1.95 11.56
N SER A 466 9.25 -2.36 12.27
CA SER A 466 8.91 -3.76 12.56
C SER A 466 7.97 -4.40 11.54
N ASP A 467 7.47 -3.66 10.56
CA ASP A 467 6.58 -4.20 9.52
C ASP A 467 7.37 -5.13 8.59
N LYS A 468 6.74 -6.22 8.18
CA LYS A 468 7.30 -7.12 7.15
C LYS A 468 7.01 -6.53 5.79
N VAL A 469 8.03 -6.01 5.11
CA VAL A 469 7.86 -5.29 3.84
C VAL A 469 8.39 -6.14 2.70
N ARG A 470 7.51 -6.47 1.75
CA ARG A 470 7.87 -7.09 0.47
C ARG A 470 8.04 -5.98 -0.55
N LEU A 471 9.28 -5.76 -1.01
CA LEU A 471 9.60 -4.74 -2.01
C LEU A 471 9.90 -5.40 -3.35
N ILE A 472 8.97 -5.32 -4.30
CA ILE A 472 9.12 -5.90 -5.64
C ILE A 472 9.58 -4.80 -6.60
N ILE A 473 10.74 -4.99 -7.24
CA ILE A 473 11.27 -4.09 -8.26
C ILE A 473 10.98 -4.67 -9.64
N GLN A 474 10.17 -3.97 -10.44
CA GLN A 474 9.79 -4.40 -11.78
C GLN A 474 10.39 -3.47 -12.83
N SER A 475 11.09 -4.04 -13.80
CA SER A 475 11.78 -3.30 -14.87
C SER A 475 12.10 -4.23 -16.03
N GLU A 476 12.01 -3.74 -17.26
CA GLU A 476 12.53 -4.43 -18.45
C GLU A 476 14.05 -4.29 -18.59
N ASP A 477 14.64 -3.25 -17.97
CA ASP A 477 16.09 -3.05 -17.96
C ASP A 477 16.79 -4.12 -17.09
N ILE A 478 17.67 -4.91 -17.73
CA ILE A 478 18.41 -6.00 -17.09
C ILE A 478 19.38 -5.52 -16.00
N LEU A 479 19.95 -4.32 -16.13
CA LEU A 479 20.85 -3.77 -15.13
C LEU A 479 20.08 -3.38 -13.87
N ILE A 480 18.87 -2.83 -14.01
CA ILE A 480 17.94 -2.61 -12.88
C ILE A 480 17.64 -3.91 -12.15
N GLN A 481 17.36 -5.00 -12.88
CA GLN A 481 17.12 -6.31 -12.28
C GLN A 481 18.35 -6.86 -11.55
N ARG A 482 19.57 -6.46 -11.95
CA ARG A 482 20.83 -6.90 -11.35
C ARG A 482 21.27 -6.10 -10.12
N LEU A 483 20.77 -4.88 -9.90
CA LEU A 483 21.19 -4.06 -8.75
C LEU A 483 20.86 -4.73 -7.40
N PRO A 484 21.78 -4.70 -6.41
CA PRO A 484 21.55 -5.24 -5.06
C PRO A 484 20.64 -4.30 -4.24
N TRP A 485 19.33 -4.30 -4.56
CA TRP A 485 18.32 -3.39 -3.99
C TRP A 485 18.18 -3.43 -2.46
N HIS A 486 18.55 -4.55 -1.82
CA HIS A 486 18.62 -4.65 -0.37
C HIS A 486 19.64 -3.71 0.28
N LEU A 487 20.56 -3.11 -0.49
CA LEU A 487 21.51 -2.08 -0.03
C LEU A 487 20.92 -0.68 0.01
N TRP A 488 19.69 -0.49 -0.47
CA TRP A 488 18.97 0.76 -0.26
C TRP A 488 18.81 1.00 1.25
N ASN A 489 19.13 2.22 1.70
CA ASN A 489 19.13 2.61 3.11
C ASN A 489 17.79 2.32 3.80
N PHE A 490 16.69 2.39 3.06
CA PHE A 490 15.39 1.95 3.54
C PHE A 490 15.43 0.52 4.13
N CYS A 491 16.02 -0.45 3.43
CA CYS A 491 16.09 -1.85 3.88
C CYS A 491 16.98 -2.05 5.12
N SER A 492 17.86 -1.08 5.43
CA SER A 492 18.67 -1.07 6.65
C SER A 492 17.87 -0.59 7.86
N ASP A 493 16.96 0.36 7.65
CA ASP A 493 16.12 0.91 8.71
C ASP A 493 14.87 0.05 9.00
N TYR A 494 14.45 -0.77 8.03
CA TYR A 494 13.32 -1.69 8.12
C TYR A 494 13.81 -3.14 8.13
N LEU A 495 13.93 -3.71 9.34
CA LEU A 495 14.63 -4.98 9.58
C LEU A 495 13.97 -6.20 8.94
N PHE A 496 12.69 -6.09 8.58
CA PHE A 496 11.93 -7.15 7.92
C PHE A 496 11.54 -6.78 6.47
N ALA A 497 12.19 -5.77 5.89
CA ALA A 497 12.06 -5.45 4.48
C ALA A 497 12.97 -6.34 3.63
N GLU A 498 12.45 -7.00 2.61
CA GLU A 498 13.28 -7.71 1.65
C GLU A 498 12.80 -7.46 0.22
N THR A 499 13.77 -7.49 -0.69
CA THR A 499 13.63 -7.13 -2.09
C THR A 499 13.48 -8.35 -2.98
N ALA A 500 12.60 -8.23 -3.98
CA ALA A 500 12.40 -9.21 -5.04
C ALA A 500 12.38 -8.51 -6.39
N ILE A 501 12.63 -9.26 -7.46
CA ILE A 501 12.44 -8.81 -8.83
C ILE A 501 11.05 -9.23 -9.29
N GLY A 502 10.29 -8.27 -9.84
CA GLY A 502 8.99 -8.52 -10.44
C GLY A 502 9.14 -9.17 -11.80
N LEU A 503 8.40 -10.23 -12.03
CA LEU A 503 8.36 -10.92 -13.32
C LEU A 503 7.50 -10.12 -14.33
N PRO A 504 7.91 -9.99 -15.61
CA PRO A 504 7.32 -9.04 -16.56
C PRO A 504 5.85 -9.32 -16.93
N GLU A 505 5.42 -10.59 -16.94
CA GLU A 505 4.04 -11.00 -17.21
C GLU A 505 3.41 -11.67 -15.99
N ALA A 506 2.66 -10.89 -15.21
CA ALA A 506 2.03 -11.36 -13.98
C ALA A 506 0.57 -11.80 -14.24
N ASN A 507 0.37 -13.10 -14.46
CA ASN A 507 -0.95 -13.73 -14.53
C ASN A 507 -1.10 -14.80 -13.44
N ARG A 508 -2.35 -15.14 -13.10
CA ARG A 508 -2.66 -16.27 -12.21
C ARG A 508 -2.93 -17.53 -13.03
N VAL A 509 -2.45 -18.66 -12.54
CA VAL A 509 -2.75 -19.98 -13.10
C VAL A 509 -3.84 -20.62 -12.24
N GLU A 510 -4.88 -21.15 -12.87
CA GLU A 510 -5.89 -21.95 -12.19
C GLU A 510 -5.26 -23.25 -11.65
N LYS A 511 -5.32 -23.45 -10.33
CA LYS A 511 -4.66 -24.57 -9.65
C LYS A 511 -5.68 -25.69 -9.41
N LEU A 512 -5.31 -26.91 -9.79
CA LEU A 512 -6.05 -28.11 -9.43
C LEU A 512 -5.92 -28.35 -7.93
N ASN A 513 -7.04 -28.61 -7.26
CA ASN A 513 -7.07 -28.91 -5.83
C ASN A 513 -6.64 -30.36 -5.60
N ILE A 514 -5.33 -30.59 -5.48
CA ILE A 514 -4.76 -31.92 -5.24
C ILE A 514 -4.48 -32.09 -3.75
N ALA A 515 -5.30 -32.88 -3.07
CA ALA A 515 -5.06 -33.27 -1.69
C ALA A 515 -3.82 -34.17 -1.60
N ARG A 516 -2.88 -33.84 -0.71
CA ARG A 516 -1.74 -34.69 -0.35
C ARG A 516 -1.64 -34.77 1.17
N GLU A 517 -0.76 -35.64 1.66
CA GLU A 517 -0.54 -35.81 3.11
C GLU A 517 0.62 -34.95 3.61
N ARG A 518 1.57 -34.61 2.73
CA ARG A 518 2.84 -33.94 3.04
C ARG A 518 3.30 -33.11 1.85
N ILE A 519 4.00 -32.01 2.14
CA ILE A 519 4.70 -31.19 1.15
C ILE A 519 5.60 -32.09 0.30
N ARG A 520 5.55 -31.98 -1.02
CA ARG A 520 6.41 -32.72 -1.96
C ARG A 520 7.46 -31.80 -2.59
N ILE A 521 8.72 -32.18 -2.43
CA ILE A 521 9.87 -31.46 -2.98
C ILE A 521 10.60 -32.36 -3.99
N LEU A 522 10.73 -31.88 -5.22
CA LEU A 522 11.55 -32.53 -6.26
C LEU A 522 12.94 -31.89 -6.28
N GLY A 523 13.95 -32.63 -5.82
CA GLY A 523 15.36 -32.26 -5.92
C GLY A 523 15.96 -32.78 -7.22
N ILE A 524 16.44 -31.88 -8.08
CA ILE A 524 17.08 -32.20 -9.35
C ILE A 524 18.58 -31.86 -9.21
N PHE A 525 19.43 -32.87 -9.25
CA PHE A 525 20.87 -32.73 -9.10
C PHE A 525 21.53 -33.02 -10.44
N GLY A 526 21.92 -31.97 -11.15
CA GLY A 526 22.49 -32.03 -12.49
C GLY A 526 23.98 -32.33 -12.52
N ASP A 527 24.67 -31.82 -13.54
CA ASP A 527 26.11 -32.01 -13.73
C ASP A 527 26.90 -31.55 -12.49
N ASP A 528 27.65 -32.47 -11.90
CA ASP A 528 28.41 -32.28 -10.66
C ASP A 528 29.86 -31.85 -10.91
N LYS A 529 30.24 -31.60 -12.16
CA LYS A 529 31.63 -31.28 -12.54
C LYS A 529 32.14 -30.04 -11.81
N GLY A 530 32.83 -30.27 -10.70
CA GLY A 530 33.41 -29.22 -9.87
C GLY A 530 32.47 -28.60 -8.83
N ILE A 531 31.31 -29.20 -8.57
CA ILE A 531 30.42 -28.82 -7.48
C ILE A 531 30.11 -30.03 -6.61
N ASN A 532 29.78 -29.79 -5.34
CA ASN A 532 29.39 -30.85 -4.43
C ASN A 532 27.86 -30.92 -4.28
N ILE A 533 27.20 -31.54 -5.26
CA ILE A 533 25.75 -31.75 -5.25
C ILE A 533 25.28 -32.66 -4.11
N GLU A 534 26.16 -33.51 -3.56
CA GLU A 534 25.80 -34.42 -2.46
C GLU A 534 25.58 -33.64 -1.15
N ALA A 535 26.28 -32.52 -0.96
CA ALA A 535 26.01 -31.61 0.16
C ALA A 535 24.61 -30.99 0.05
N ASP A 536 24.22 -30.51 -1.13
CA ASP A 536 22.89 -29.95 -1.38
C ASP A 536 21.78 -30.99 -1.17
N LYS A 537 21.99 -32.19 -1.70
CA LYS A 537 21.09 -33.34 -1.49
C LYS A 537 20.94 -33.70 -0.02
N LYS A 538 22.03 -33.65 0.76
CA LYS A 538 21.98 -33.89 2.20
C LYS A 538 21.15 -32.83 2.93
N TYR A 539 21.23 -31.56 2.52
CA TYR A 539 20.41 -30.50 3.10
C TYR A 539 18.93 -30.67 2.78
N LEU A 540 18.58 -31.00 1.53
CA LEU A 540 17.20 -31.31 1.17
C LEU A 540 16.68 -32.55 1.93
N SER A 541 17.49 -33.60 2.01
CA SER A 541 17.15 -34.83 2.76
C SER A 541 17.01 -34.59 4.27
N SER A 542 17.56 -33.50 4.81
CA SER A 542 17.37 -33.16 6.23
C SER A 542 15.91 -32.78 6.55
N LEU A 543 15.13 -32.39 5.54
CA LEU A 543 13.71 -32.06 5.66
C LEU A 543 12.79 -33.29 5.53
N SER A 544 13.30 -34.52 5.44
CA SER A 544 12.47 -35.72 5.25
C SER A 544 11.45 -35.99 6.37
N ARG A 545 11.56 -35.31 7.52
CA ARG A 545 10.54 -35.33 8.59
C ARG A 545 9.35 -34.42 8.30
N GLU A 546 9.55 -33.37 7.52
CA GLU A 546 8.57 -32.31 7.29
C GLU A 546 7.98 -32.39 5.86
N ALA A 547 8.75 -32.92 4.90
CA ALA A 547 8.34 -33.07 3.49
C ALA A 547 8.72 -34.45 2.90
N GLU A 548 7.99 -34.87 1.86
CA GLU A 548 8.39 -35.94 0.95
C GLU A 548 9.44 -35.40 -0.02
N ILE A 549 10.65 -35.93 0.03
CA ILE A 549 11.76 -35.52 -0.84
C ILE A 549 12.00 -36.58 -1.90
N VAL A 550 11.86 -36.21 -3.18
CA VAL A 550 12.18 -37.07 -4.32
C VAL A 550 13.39 -36.49 -5.03
N SER A 551 14.49 -37.24 -5.07
CA SER A 551 15.76 -36.79 -5.65
C SER A 551 16.02 -37.47 -7.00
N LEU A 552 16.35 -36.67 -8.01
CA LEU A 552 16.83 -37.11 -9.31
C LEU A 552 18.32 -36.77 -9.43
N LEU A 553 19.17 -37.80 -9.51
CA LEU A 553 20.61 -37.66 -9.68
C LEU A 553 20.95 -37.83 -11.16
N GLN A 554 21.49 -36.77 -11.74
CA GLN A 554 21.83 -36.65 -13.16
C GLN A 554 20.82 -37.32 -14.10
N PRO A 555 19.51 -36.95 -14.03
CA PRO A 555 18.47 -37.65 -14.76
C PRO A 555 18.59 -37.44 -16.27
N SER A 556 18.03 -38.36 -17.06
CA SER A 556 17.78 -38.09 -18.48
C SER A 556 16.62 -37.09 -18.64
N ARG A 557 16.54 -36.41 -19.80
CA ARG A 557 15.40 -35.54 -20.15
C ARG A 557 14.07 -36.26 -19.97
N GLN A 558 13.97 -37.48 -20.52
CA GLN A 558 12.75 -38.28 -20.40
C GLN A 558 12.39 -38.53 -18.93
N LYS A 559 13.38 -38.86 -18.08
CA LYS A 559 13.11 -39.17 -16.68
C LYS A 559 12.66 -37.96 -15.88
N LEU A 560 13.23 -36.79 -16.19
CA LEU A 560 12.80 -35.53 -15.62
C LEU A 560 11.38 -35.19 -16.04
N ASP A 561 11.08 -35.28 -17.35
CA ASP A 561 9.75 -35.00 -17.88
C ASP A 561 8.69 -35.92 -17.25
N GLU A 562 8.93 -37.23 -17.21
CA GLU A 562 8.06 -38.21 -16.51
C GLU A 562 7.74 -37.80 -15.06
N LYS A 563 8.71 -37.21 -14.36
CA LYS A 563 8.53 -36.78 -12.97
C LYS A 563 7.80 -35.46 -12.85
N LEU A 564 7.98 -34.53 -13.78
CA LEU A 564 7.20 -33.29 -13.81
C LEU A 564 5.72 -33.56 -14.07
N TRP A 565 5.40 -34.63 -14.81
CA TRP A 565 4.02 -35.10 -15.05
C TRP A 565 3.36 -35.84 -13.88
N ASP A 566 4.05 -36.08 -12.76
CA ASP A 566 3.55 -36.87 -11.62
C ASP A 566 2.10 -36.48 -11.23
N GLU A 567 1.22 -37.46 -11.12
CA GLU A 567 -0.20 -37.25 -10.77
C GLU A 567 -0.39 -36.63 -9.41
N LYS A 568 0.51 -36.93 -8.47
CA LYS A 568 0.49 -36.28 -7.18
C LYS A 568 0.91 -34.81 -7.29
N GLY A 569 1.67 -34.39 -8.30
CA GLY A 569 2.21 -33.04 -8.47
C GLY A 569 3.31 -32.68 -7.45
N TRP A 570 3.78 -31.43 -7.49
CA TRP A 570 4.89 -30.93 -6.65
C TRP A 570 4.53 -29.63 -5.96
N ASP A 571 5.14 -29.33 -4.81
CA ASP A 571 5.01 -28.03 -4.13
C ASP A 571 6.24 -27.15 -4.38
N ILE A 572 7.42 -27.79 -4.36
CA ILE A 572 8.73 -27.14 -4.54
C ILE A 572 9.58 -27.95 -5.52
N ILE A 573 10.24 -27.27 -6.45
CA ILE A 573 11.36 -27.83 -7.23
C ILE A 573 12.65 -27.18 -6.76
N CYS A 574 13.70 -27.96 -6.54
CA CYS A 574 15.03 -27.46 -6.21
C CYS A 574 16.05 -28.04 -7.20
N PHE A 575 16.68 -27.19 -7.98
CA PHE A 575 17.77 -27.55 -8.89
C PHE A 575 19.13 -27.18 -8.28
N SER A 576 20.06 -28.12 -8.29
CA SER A 576 21.48 -27.89 -8.02
C SER A 576 22.31 -28.49 -9.16
N GLY A 577 23.14 -27.68 -9.78
CA GLY A 577 23.85 -28.05 -11.00
C GLY A 577 24.45 -26.84 -11.69
N HIS A 578 25.09 -27.06 -12.83
CA HIS A 578 25.45 -25.98 -13.73
C HIS A 578 24.21 -25.50 -14.49
N SER A 579 24.16 -24.19 -14.72
CA SER A 579 23.21 -23.54 -15.61
C SER A 579 23.91 -22.38 -16.29
N GLU A 580 23.41 -22.03 -17.47
CA GLU A 580 23.85 -20.90 -18.25
C GLU A 580 22.62 -20.11 -18.70
N SER A 581 22.78 -18.80 -18.87
CA SER A 581 21.80 -17.95 -19.53
C SER A 581 22.53 -17.06 -20.52
N GLU A 582 21.93 -16.83 -21.68
CA GLU A 582 22.48 -15.88 -22.66
C GLU A 582 22.60 -14.47 -22.05
N ALA A 583 23.49 -13.65 -22.60
CA ALA A 583 23.85 -12.35 -22.02
C ALA A 583 22.68 -11.37 -21.95
N ASP A 584 21.68 -11.53 -22.83
CA ASP A 584 20.43 -10.78 -22.89
C ASP A 584 19.34 -11.33 -21.95
N GLY A 585 19.57 -12.49 -21.32
CA GLY A 585 18.62 -13.17 -20.44
C GLY A 585 17.52 -13.94 -21.17
N SER A 586 17.53 -13.99 -22.50
CA SER A 586 16.43 -14.53 -23.30
C SER A 586 16.30 -16.05 -23.22
N THR A 587 17.43 -16.75 -23.07
CA THR A 587 17.46 -18.22 -23.06
C THR A 587 18.29 -18.72 -21.88
N GLY A 588 17.67 -19.52 -21.02
CA GLY A 588 18.31 -20.25 -19.93
C GLY A 588 18.34 -21.76 -20.19
N CYS A 589 19.46 -22.39 -19.87
CA CYS A 589 19.61 -23.84 -19.93
C CYS A 589 20.29 -24.37 -18.67
N PHE A 590 20.03 -25.63 -18.35
CA PHE A 590 20.69 -26.31 -17.25
C PHE A 590 21.15 -27.70 -17.64
N TYR A 591 22.26 -28.12 -17.05
CA TYR A 591 22.96 -29.34 -17.41
C TYR A 591 22.58 -30.45 -16.46
N LEU A 592 21.97 -31.51 -16.98
CA LEU A 592 21.60 -32.67 -16.18
C LEU A 592 22.74 -33.68 -15.99
N GLY A 593 23.83 -33.55 -16.75
CA GLY A 593 24.95 -34.51 -16.75
C GLY A 593 25.13 -35.18 -18.12
N ASN A 594 26.28 -35.83 -18.35
CA ASN A 594 26.60 -36.52 -19.61
C ASN A 594 26.38 -35.69 -20.89
N GLU A 595 26.80 -34.41 -20.90
CA GLU A 595 26.60 -33.48 -22.02
C GLU A 595 25.12 -33.22 -22.40
N THR A 596 24.17 -33.63 -21.55
CA THR A 596 22.75 -33.37 -21.75
C THR A 596 22.43 -31.96 -21.24
N THR A 597 22.21 -31.06 -22.19
CA THR A 597 21.71 -29.70 -21.97
C THR A 597 20.20 -29.70 -22.16
N ILE A 598 19.47 -29.08 -21.24
CA ILE A 598 18.02 -28.88 -21.38
C ILE A 598 17.72 -27.40 -21.34
N ARG A 599 16.90 -26.95 -22.29
CA ARG A 599 16.30 -25.62 -22.28
C ARG A 599 14.92 -25.64 -21.65
N ILE A 600 14.47 -24.54 -21.06
CA ILE A 600 13.17 -24.48 -20.39
C ILE A 600 12.01 -24.72 -21.36
N GLU A 601 12.13 -24.24 -22.60
CA GLU A 601 11.15 -24.43 -23.67
C GLU A 601 10.93 -25.93 -23.96
N GLU A 602 11.94 -26.76 -23.73
CA GLU A 602 11.84 -28.21 -23.94
C GLU A 602 11.02 -28.95 -22.86
N LEU A 603 10.75 -28.28 -21.73
CA LEU A 603 9.98 -28.77 -20.58
C LEU A 603 8.74 -27.93 -20.32
N GLU A 604 8.41 -26.97 -21.19
CA GLU A 604 7.31 -26.01 -21.00
C GLU A 604 6.00 -26.71 -20.59
N ASN A 605 5.56 -27.70 -21.38
CA ASN A 605 4.31 -28.41 -21.13
C ASN A 605 4.30 -29.14 -19.78
N SER A 606 5.41 -29.79 -19.41
CA SER A 606 5.49 -30.55 -18.16
C SER A 606 5.61 -29.64 -16.94
N LEU A 607 6.28 -28.50 -17.08
CA LEU A 607 6.33 -27.45 -16.05
C LEU A 607 4.99 -26.75 -15.87
N VAL A 608 4.29 -26.35 -16.95
CA VAL A 608 2.93 -25.81 -16.89
C VAL A 608 2.00 -26.80 -16.18
N LYS A 609 2.11 -28.09 -16.50
CA LYS A 609 1.34 -29.12 -15.80
C LYS A 609 1.71 -29.19 -14.32
N ALA A 610 2.99 -29.17 -13.96
CA ALA A 610 3.42 -29.17 -12.56
C ALA A 610 2.89 -27.95 -11.78
N ILE A 611 2.88 -26.76 -12.39
CA ILE A 611 2.33 -25.52 -11.81
C ILE A 611 0.81 -25.65 -11.61
N SER A 612 0.08 -26.11 -12.63
CA SER A 612 -1.36 -26.37 -12.50
C SER A 612 -1.68 -27.40 -11.40
N LYS A 613 -0.75 -28.32 -11.15
CA LYS A 613 -0.83 -29.34 -10.10
C LYS A 613 -0.26 -28.85 -8.75
N GLY A 614 0.01 -27.56 -8.56
CA GLY A 614 0.34 -26.97 -7.26
C GLY A 614 1.80 -26.61 -7.02
N LEU A 615 2.67 -26.62 -8.03
CA LEU A 615 4.05 -26.13 -7.86
C LEU A 615 4.04 -24.61 -7.59
N GLN A 616 4.58 -24.19 -6.44
CA GLN A 616 4.56 -22.78 -6.03
C GLN A 616 5.94 -22.13 -5.91
N LEU A 617 7.00 -22.91 -5.70
CA LEU A 617 8.35 -22.40 -5.53
C LEU A 617 9.37 -23.20 -6.33
N ALA A 618 10.18 -22.53 -7.14
CA ALA A 618 11.37 -23.11 -7.74
C ALA A 618 12.65 -22.49 -7.16
N ILE A 619 13.63 -23.32 -6.80
CA ILE A 619 14.91 -22.88 -6.25
C ILE A 619 16.00 -23.33 -7.20
N PHE A 620 16.63 -22.38 -7.89
CA PHE A 620 17.78 -22.64 -8.76
C PHE A 620 19.05 -22.24 -8.03
N ASN A 621 19.64 -23.22 -7.34
CA ASN A 621 20.91 -23.08 -6.66
C ASN A 621 22.08 -23.25 -7.64
N SER A 622 22.03 -22.54 -8.77
CA SER A 622 22.92 -22.70 -9.92
C SER A 622 23.47 -21.34 -10.39
N CYS A 623 24.37 -21.34 -11.39
CA CYS A 623 25.01 -20.12 -11.88
C CYS A 623 24.03 -19.22 -12.67
N ASN A 624 24.13 -17.89 -12.52
CA ASN A 624 23.34 -16.84 -13.19
C ASN A 624 21.93 -17.27 -13.63
N GLY A 625 20.95 -17.11 -12.73
CA GLY A 625 19.59 -17.58 -12.96
C GLY A 625 18.58 -16.49 -13.33
N LEU A 626 18.98 -15.24 -13.59
CA LEU A 626 18.02 -14.19 -13.96
C LEU A 626 17.33 -14.48 -15.29
N GLY A 627 18.05 -15.00 -16.29
CA GLY A 627 17.45 -15.43 -17.57
C GLY A 627 16.51 -16.62 -17.39
N LEU A 628 16.91 -17.62 -16.59
CA LEU A 628 16.03 -18.72 -16.19
C LEU A 628 14.75 -18.22 -15.51
N ALA A 629 14.85 -17.23 -14.60
CA ALA A 629 13.69 -16.67 -13.93
C ALA A 629 12.71 -15.99 -14.92
N GLN A 630 13.22 -15.36 -15.98
CA GLN A 630 12.38 -14.76 -17.03
C GLN A 630 11.63 -15.83 -17.85
N GLN A 631 12.26 -16.96 -18.18
CA GLN A 631 11.57 -18.05 -18.87
C GLN A 631 10.50 -18.70 -17.99
N PHE A 632 10.80 -18.95 -16.72
CA PHE A 632 9.80 -19.46 -15.77
C PHE A 632 8.66 -18.45 -15.51
N ALA A 633 8.89 -17.15 -15.67
CA ALA A 633 7.86 -16.13 -15.58
C ALA A 633 6.77 -16.30 -16.63
N GLN A 634 7.14 -16.66 -17.85
CA GLN A 634 6.20 -16.96 -18.94
C GLN A 634 5.30 -18.15 -18.58
N LEU A 635 5.78 -19.05 -17.71
CA LEU A 635 4.99 -20.17 -17.18
C LEU A 635 4.14 -19.79 -15.97
N HIS A 636 4.18 -18.51 -15.54
CA HIS A 636 3.43 -17.94 -14.43
C HIS A 636 3.64 -18.63 -13.07
N ILE A 637 4.84 -19.18 -12.83
CA ILE A 637 5.18 -19.74 -11.51
C ILE A 637 5.09 -18.64 -10.42
N PRO A 638 4.54 -18.93 -9.22
CA PRO A 638 4.37 -17.92 -8.18
C PRO A 638 5.67 -17.27 -7.69
N ALA A 639 6.70 -18.08 -7.42
CA ALA A 639 7.98 -17.58 -6.92
C ALA A 639 9.16 -18.45 -7.36
N ILE A 640 10.30 -17.81 -7.54
CA ILE A 640 11.58 -18.44 -7.89
C ILE A 640 12.68 -17.81 -7.04
N ILE A 641 13.65 -18.61 -6.60
CA ILE A 641 14.90 -18.11 -6.03
C ILE A 641 16.03 -18.45 -7.00
N VAL A 642 16.80 -17.43 -7.37
CA VAL A 642 17.93 -17.54 -8.30
C VAL A 642 19.13 -16.75 -7.78
N MET A 643 20.28 -16.90 -8.45
CA MET A 643 21.47 -16.09 -8.21
C MET A 643 21.59 -15.01 -9.29
N ARG A 644 21.83 -13.76 -8.91
CA ARG A 644 21.99 -12.61 -9.84
C ARG A 644 23.18 -12.77 -10.78
N GLU A 645 24.24 -13.39 -10.28
CA GLU A 645 25.50 -13.62 -10.98
C GLU A 645 25.99 -15.04 -10.62
N GLU A 646 27.11 -15.45 -11.22
CA GLU A 646 27.69 -16.76 -10.92
C GLU A 646 28.11 -16.89 -9.44
N VAL A 647 27.73 -18.01 -8.82
CA VAL A 647 27.92 -18.24 -7.38
C VAL A 647 29.00 -19.31 -7.09
N PRO A 648 29.90 -19.08 -6.13
CA PRO A 648 30.75 -20.12 -5.56
C PRO A 648 29.93 -21.26 -4.94
N ASP A 649 30.33 -22.51 -5.18
CA ASP A 649 29.62 -23.70 -4.68
C ASP A 649 29.38 -23.66 -3.15
N VAL A 650 30.39 -23.25 -2.39
CA VAL A 650 30.30 -23.13 -0.93
C VAL A 650 29.30 -22.06 -0.48
N VAL A 651 29.13 -20.98 -1.26
CA VAL A 651 28.16 -19.91 -0.97
C VAL A 651 26.75 -20.41 -1.28
N ALA A 652 26.57 -21.07 -2.43
CA ALA A 652 25.31 -21.69 -2.85
C ALA A 652 24.81 -22.73 -1.83
N GLN A 653 25.68 -23.64 -1.39
CA GLN A 653 25.38 -24.64 -0.35
C GLN A 653 24.96 -24.02 0.98
N LYS A 654 25.68 -22.99 1.42
CA LYS A 654 25.39 -22.29 2.67
C LYS A 654 24.04 -21.56 2.59
N PHE A 655 23.77 -20.90 1.47
CA PHE A 655 22.49 -20.26 1.21
C PHE A 655 21.35 -21.28 1.27
N LEU A 656 21.44 -22.36 0.47
CA LEU A 656 20.41 -23.40 0.40
C LEU A 656 20.14 -24.00 1.79
N LYS A 657 21.21 -24.33 2.54
CA LYS A 657 21.10 -24.83 3.91
C LYS A 657 20.32 -23.85 4.81
N TYR A 658 20.74 -22.59 4.87
CA TYR A 658 20.13 -21.62 5.78
C TYR A 658 18.69 -21.31 5.38
N PHE A 659 18.44 -21.14 4.08
CA PHE A 659 17.11 -20.89 3.54
C PHE A 659 16.15 -22.03 3.87
N LEU A 660 16.49 -23.28 3.54
CA LEU A 660 15.62 -24.43 3.78
C LEU A 660 15.28 -24.59 5.26
N GLN A 661 16.26 -24.42 6.16
CA GLN A 661 16.02 -24.48 7.61
C GLN A 661 15.07 -23.38 8.10
N LEU A 662 15.23 -22.15 7.60
CA LEU A 662 14.41 -21.01 8.01
C LEU A 662 12.99 -21.12 7.45
N PHE A 663 12.86 -21.45 6.17
CA PHE A 663 11.58 -21.58 5.50
C PHE A 663 10.76 -22.73 6.10
N ALA A 664 11.37 -23.90 6.29
CA ALA A 664 10.69 -25.05 6.88
C ALA A 664 10.31 -24.86 8.35
N SER A 665 11.01 -23.98 9.07
CA SER A 665 10.62 -23.57 10.44
C SER A 665 9.37 -22.68 10.51
N GLY A 666 8.81 -22.29 9.35
CA GLY A 666 7.58 -21.51 9.26
C GLY A 666 7.77 -20.00 9.08
N LYS A 667 8.97 -19.53 8.76
CA LYS A 667 9.20 -18.13 8.36
C LYS A 667 8.69 -17.89 6.93
N SER A 668 8.29 -16.66 6.61
CA SER A 668 7.86 -16.32 5.25
C SER A 668 9.04 -16.40 4.27
N LEU A 669 8.74 -16.54 2.97
CA LEU A 669 9.73 -16.64 1.90
C LEU A 669 10.77 -15.50 1.96
N TYR A 670 10.30 -14.26 2.07
CA TYR A 670 11.12 -13.05 2.10
C TYR A 670 12.06 -13.00 3.31
N ILE A 671 11.54 -13.28 4.50
CA ILE A 671 12.35 -13.27 5.73
C ILE A 671 13.37 -14.41 5.71
N SER A 672 12.99 -15.58 5.18
CA SER A 672 13.89 -16.72 5.05
C SER A 672 15.07 -16.43 4.11
N VAL A 673 14.80 -15.78 2.97
CA VAL A 673 15.87 -15.35 2.04
C VAL A 673 16.73 -14.27 2.68
N ARG A 674 16.13 -13.26 3.31
CA ARG A 674 16.89 -12.18 3.98
C ARG A 674 17.86 -12.71 5.01
N GLU A 675 17.37 -13.48 5.97
CA GLU A 675 18.22 -14.02 7.03
C GLU A 675 19.25 -15.01 6.49
N ALA A 676 18.91 -15.79 5.46
CA ALA A 676 19.88 -16.67 4.81
C ALA A 676 21.02 -15.87 4.16
N ARG A 677 20.71 -14.74 3.51
CA ARG A 677 21.69 -13.81 2.93
C ARG A 677 22.54 -13.12 3.99
N GLU A 678 21.94 -12.63 5.06
CA GLU A 678 22.68 -12.02 6.19
C GLU A 678 23.67 -13.04 6.81
N LYS A 679 23.29 -14.32 6.91
CA LYS A 679 24.20 -15.39 7.36
C LYS A 679 25.34 -15.70 6.39
N LEU A 680 25.27 -15.25 5.13
CA LEU A 680 26.39 -15.35 4.18
C LEU A 680 27.44 -14.26 4.42
N GLN A 681 27.16 -13.23 5.22
CA GLN A 681 28.12 -12.15 5.49
C GLN A 681 29.46 -12.66 6.07
N VAL A 682 29.43 -13.75 6.85
CA VAL A 682 30.63 -14.44 7.37
C VAL A 682 31.56 -14.95 6.27
N MET A 683 31.07 -15.04 5.03
CA MET A 683 31.84 -15.49 3.86
C MET A 683 32.41 -14.34 3.05
N GLU A 684 32.05 -13.08 3.32
CA GLU A 684 32.45 -11.91 2.53
C GLU A 684 33.95 -11.61 2.64
N ASP A 685 34.62 -12.05 3.71
CA ASP A 685 36.10 -11.99 3.81
C ASP A 685 36.81 -12.79 2.71
N LYS A 686 36.14 -13.79 2.14
CA LYS A 686 36.68 -14.67 1.09
C LYS A 686 35.97 -14.48 -0.25
N PHE A 687 34.69 -14.18 -0.20
CA PHE A 687 33.79 -14.00 -1.33
C PHE A 687 32.99 -12.71 -1.13
N PRO A 688 33.63 -11.54 -1.28
CA PRO A 688 32.94 -10.25 -1.19
C PRO A 688 31.74 -10.22 -2.14
N GLY A 689 30.62 -9.70 -1.63
CA GLY A 689 29.34 -9.68 -2.34
C GLY A 689 28.56 -11.00 -2.30
N ALA A 690 29.00 -12.01 -1.52
CA ALA A 690 28.27 -13.29 -1.40
C ALA A 690 26.80 -13.11 -0.98
N SER A 691 26.51 -12.15 -0.10
CA SER A 691 25.14 -11.85 0.32
C SER A 691 24.32 -11.15 -0.78
N TRP A 692 24.93 -10.62 -1.84
CA TRP A 692 24.24 -9.89 -2.91
C TRP A 692 23.63 -10.82 -3.95
N LEU A 693 24.13 -12.05 -4.05
CA LEU A 693 23.82 -12.98 -5.13
C LEU A 693 22.39 -13.54 -5.07
N PRO A 694 21.90 -14.07 -3.93
CA PRO A 694 20.58 -14.70 -3.90
C PRO A 694 19.46 -13.66 -4.03
N VAL A 695 18.50 -13.91 -4.89
CA VAL A 695 17.37 -13.01 -5.15
C VAL A 695 16.08 -13.78 -5.38
N ILE A 696 14.98 -13.22 -4.90
CA ILE A 696 13.63 -13.70 -5.19
C ILE A 696 13.18 -13.07 -6.50
N CYS A 697 12.66 -13.88 -7.42
CA CYS A 697 11.88 -13.44 -8.55
C CYS A 697 10.42 -13.85 -8.29
N GLN A 698 9.51 -12.88 -8.26
CA GLN A 698 8.12 -13.11 -7.88
C GLN A 698 7.15 -12.69 -9.00
N ASN A 699 6.18 -13.56 -9.27
CA ASN A 699 4.97 -13.19 -9.99
C ASN A 699 4.11 -12.30 -9.07
N SER A 700 3.95 -11.03 -9.44
CA SER A 700 3.24 -10.04 -8.62
C SER A 700 1.73 -10.30 -8.51
N ALA A 701 1.16 -11.14 -9.37
CA ALA A 701 -0.25 -11.55 -9.30
C ALA A 701 -0.51 -12.65 -8.25
N GLU A 702 0.54 -13.29 -7.74
CA GLU A 702 0.47 -14.43 -6.80
C GLU A 702 1.01 -14.06 -5.41
N ILE A 703 0.42 -14.67 -4.38
CA ILE A 703 0.92 -14.57 -3.00
C ILE A 703 2.08 -15.57 -2.86
N PRO A 704 3.24 -15.16 -2.30
CA PRO A 704 4.37 -16.07 -2.18
C PRO A 704 4.04 -17.18 -1.17
N PRO A 705 4.47 -18.42 -1.40
CA PRO A 705 4.17 -19.53 -0.51
C PRO A 705 4.79 -19.33 0.88
N THR A 706 4.07 -19.77 1.90
CA THR A 706 4.60 -20.04 3.24
C THR A 706 4.66 -21.54 3.44
N TRP A 707 5.52 -22.02 4.34
CA TRP A 707 5.56 -23.45 4.65
C TRP A 707 4.20 -23.98 5.11
N GLN A 708 3.47 -23.19 5.89
CA GLN A 708 2.12 -23.51 6.34
C GLN A 708 1.12 -23.52 5.20
N SER A 709 1.16 -22.56 4.25
CA SER A 709 0.23 -22.57 3.10
C SER A 709 0.45 -23.78 2.19
N LEU A 710 1.69 -24.28 2.11
CA LEU A 710 1.99 -25.55 1.43
C LEU A 710 1.50 -26.78 2.20
N GLN A 711 1.28 -26.67 3.51
CA GLN A 711 0.64 -27.72 4.34
C GLN A 711 -0.89 -27.60 4.38
N ILE A 712 -1.46 -26.40 4.29
CA ILE A 712 -2.91 -26.15 4.41
C ILE A 712 -3.68 -26.68 3.19
N SER A 713 -3.02 -26.88 2.04
CA SER A 713 -3.55 -27.68 0.93
C SER A 713 -3.80 -29.16 1.29
N HIS A 714 -3.57 -29.58 2.54
CA HIS A 714 -3.67 -30.97 3.00
C HIS A 714 -4.77 -31.25 4.04
N SER A 715 -5.68 -30.34 4.39
CA SER A 715 -6.96 -30.64 5.08
C SER A 715 -7.68 -29.37 5.53
N ASN A 716 -8.79 -29.01 4.88
CA ASN A 716 -9.48 -27.73 5.14
C ASN A 716 -10.86 -27.90 5.82
N PHE A 717 -10.88 -28.55 6.99
CA PHE A 717 -12.03 -28.45 7.89
C PHE A 717 -11.62 -28.43 9.36
N GLU A 718 -10.79 -29.38 9.78
CA GLU A 718 -10.30 -29.46 11.16
C GLU A 718 -9.45 -28.24 11.55
N GLY A 719 -8.61 -27.71 10.66
CA GLY A 719 -7.69 -26.62 10.96
C GLY A 719 -8.35 -25.25 11.17
N SER A 720 -9.49 -24.99 10.52
CA SER A 720 -10.25 -23.74 10.67
C SER A 720 -11.15 -23.78 11.89
N LEU A 721 -11.89 -24.87 12.11
CA LEU A 721 -12.75 -25.04 13.29
C LEU A 721 -11.95 -25.10 14.59
N THR A 722 -10.83 -25.81 14.63
CA THR A 722 -10.05 -25.93 15.87
C THR A 722 -9.36 -24.64 16.33
N LYS A 723 -9.24 -23.62 15.45
CA LYS A 723 -8.77 -22.27 15.81
C LYS A 723 -9.86 -21.42 16.47
N LEU A 724 -11.12 -21.69 16.15
CA LEU A 724 -12.29 -20.96 16.65
C LEU A 724 -12.89 -21.59 17.92
N LEU A 725 -12.58 -22.87 18.19
CA LEU A 725 -13.12 -23.63 19.31
C LEU A 725 -12.25 -23.55 20.57
N SER A 726 -12.90 -23.57 21.74
CA SER A 726 -12.18 -23.68 23.02
C SER A 726 -11.43 -25.02 23.15
N PRO A 727 -10.39 -25.13 24.00
CA PRO A 727 -9.61 -26.37 24.15
C PRO A 727 -10.43 -27.61 24.55
N ILE A 728 -11.55 -27.41 25.24
CA ILE A 728 -12.48 -28.47 25.64
C ILE A 728 -13.32 -28.92 24.43
N GLU A 729 -13.76 -27.97 23.61
CA GLU A 729 -14.51 -28.23 22.37
C GLU A 729 -13.63 -28.89 21.32
N THR A 730 -12.35 -28.51 21.20
CA THR A 730 -11.36 -29.20 20.34
C THR A 730 -11.24 -30.69 20.69
N LYS A 731 -11.28 -31.04 21.98
CA LYS A 731 -11.25 -32.44 22.42
C LYS A 731 -12.53 -33.19 22.08
N ARG A 732 -13.69 -32.54 22.21
CA ARG A 732 -14.99 -33.13 21.83
C ARG A 732 -15.11 -33.31 20.32
N PHE A 733 -14.63 -32.36 19.52
CA PHE A 733 -14.64 -32.43 18.06
C PHE A 733 -13.84 -33.65 17.55
N LYS A 734 -12.72 -33.95 18.20
CA LYS A 734 -11.89 -35.12 17.88
C LYS A 734 -12.59 -36.46 18.12
N LEU A 735 -13.67 -36.51 18.91
CA LEU A 735 -14.44 -37.72 19.19
C LEU A 735 -15.47 -38.06 18.09
N LEU A 736 -15.71 -37.15 17.14
CA LEU A 736 -16.61 -37.39 16.02
C LEU A 736 -16.06 -38.46 15.07
N THR A 737 -16.96 -39.27 14.52
CA THR A 737 -16.61 -40.25 13.48
C THR A 737 -16.23 -39.55 12.18
N LEU A 738 -15.44 -40.21 11.33
CA LEU A 738 -15.08 -39.72 9.99
C LEU A 738 -16.31 -39.32 9.16
N LYS A 739 -17.41 -40.07 9.28
CA LYS A 739 -18.66 -39.79 8.57
C LYS A 739 -19.35 -38.52 9.08
N GLN A 740 -19.37 -38.31 10.39
CA GLN A 740 -19.91 -37.09 11.00
C GLN A 740 -19.05 -35.86 10.67
N LYS A 741 -17.72 -35.98 10.72
CA LYS A 741 -16.80 -34.90 10.32
C LYS A 741 -16.97 -34.50 8.85
N SER A 742 -17.14 -35.49 7.97
CA SER A 742 -17.39 -35.24 6.55
C SER A 742 -18.72 -34.51 6.29
N LEU A 743 -19.78 -34.86 7.03
CA LEU A 743 -21.08 -34.21 6.92
C LEU A 743 -21.03 -32.76 7.45
N LEU A 744 -20.34 -32.53 8.56
CA LEU A 744 -20.14 -31.18 9.10
C LEU A 744 -19.28 -30.30 8.17
N GLN A 745 -18.31 -30.90 7.48
CA GLN A 745 -17.52 -30.20 6.47
C GLN A 745 -18.37 -29.75 5.30
N GLN A 746 -19.19 -30.66 4.76
CA GLN A 746 -20.11 -30.33 3.68
C GLN A 746 -21.10 -29.25 4.10
N TYR A 747 -21.63 -29.33 5.32
CA TYR A 747 -22.51 -28.30 5.88
C TYR A 747 -21.83 -26.93 5.94
N TYR A 748 -20.62 -26.86 6.51
CA TYR A 748 -19.85 -25.61 6.62
C TYR A 748 -19.50 -24.99 5.26
N GLU A 749 -19.16 -25.82 4.28
CA GLU A 749 -18.87 -25.36 2.91
C GLU A 749 -20.12 -24.78 2.24
N LEU A 750 -21.29 -25.43 2.41
CA LEU A 750 -22.58 -24.94 1.89
C LEU A 750 -23.01 -23.62 2.56
N THR A 751 -22.81 -23.47 3.88
CA THR A 751 -23.16 -22.24 4.61
C THR A 751 -22.30 -21.02 4.27
N ASN A 752 -21.14 -21.22 3.64
CA ASN A 752 -20.23 -20.14 3.24
C ASN A 752 -20.44 -19.66 1.79
N LEU A 753 -21.38 -20.27 1.05
CA LEU A 753 -21.74 -19.81 -0.30
C LEU A 753 -22.64 -18.57 -0.23
N SER A 754 -22.42 -17.61 -1.13
CA SER A 754 -23.21 -16.38 -1.16
C SER A 754 -24.63 -16.57 -1.71
N GLU A 755 -24.84 -17.59 -2.54
CA GLU A 755 -26.13 -18.03 -3.07
C GLU A 755 -26.10 -19.56 -3.22
N LEU A 756 -27.20 -20.25 -2.88
CA LEU A 756 -27.32 -21.71 -3.00
C LEU A 756 -28.13 -22.09 -4.25
N THR A 757 -27.61 -22.99 -5.07
CA THR A 757 -28.36 -23.59 -6.17
C THR A 757 -29.34 -24.64 -5.65
N LYS A 758 -30.40 -24.96 -6.42
CA LYS A 758 -31.40 -25.98 -6.06
C LYS A 758 -30.79 -27.34 -5.64
N PHE A 759 -29.69 -27.74 -6.26
CA PHE A 759 -28.99 -28.98 -5.91
C PHE A 759 -28.28 -28.89 -4.55
N GLU A 760 -27.67 -27.74 -4.25
CA GLU A 760 -27.00 -27.47 -2.98
C GLU A 760 -28.02 -27.33 -1.83
N THR A 761 -29.19 -26.76 -2.12
CA THR A 761 -30.34 -26.73 -1.20
C THR A 761 -30.79 -28.13 -0.80
N GLU A 762 -31.02 -29.02 -1.77
CA GLU A 762 -31.42 -30.42 -1.51
C GLU A 762 -30.34 -31.23 -0.77
N GLN A 763 -29.05 -30.88 -0.93
CA GLN A 763 -27.95 -31.49 -0.18
C GLN A 763 -27.94 -31.01 1.27
N MET A 764 -28.15 -29.71 1.51
CA MET A 764 -28.20 -29.12 2.85
C MET A 764 -29.39 -29.68 3.65
N GLU A 765 -30.57 -29.81 3.04
CA GLU A 765 -31.75 -30.44 3.65
C GLU A 765 -31.47 -31.87 4.13
N LYS A 766 -30.83 -32.69 3.30
CA LYS A 766 -30.48 -34.08 3.66
C LYS A 766 -29.49 -34.18 4.81
N ILE A 767 -28.60 -33.19 4.95
CA ILE A 767 -27.67 -33.13 6.08
C ILE A 767 -28.43 -32.76 7.37
N LEU A 768 -29.36 -31.81 7.29
CA LEU A 768 -30.21 -31.38 8.41
C LEU A 768 -31.17 -32.49 8.87
N GLU A 769 -31.87 -33.17 7.96
CA GLU A 769 -32.72 -34.34 8.29
C GLU A 769 -31.92 -35.43 9.00
N ARG A 770 -30.66 -35.61 8.62
CA ARG A 770 -29.79 -36.61 9.25
C ARG A 770 -29.34 -36.18 10.64
N ALA A 771 -29.15 -34.88 10.85
CA ALA A 771 -28.83 -34.30 12.13
C ALA A 771 -29.98 -34.47 13.14
N GLU A 772 -31.24 -34.41 12.70
CA GLU A 772 -32.41 -34.63 13.58
C GLU A 772 -32.40 -36.00 14.30
N SER A 773 -31.68 -36.97 13.74
CA SER A 773 -31.53 -38.32 14.30
C SER A 773 -30.17 -38.59 14.98
N ASP A 774 -29.25 -37.61 14.98
CA ASP A 774 -27.89 -37.71 15.55
C ASP A 774 -27.59 -36.48 16.42
N ASP A 775 -27.77 -36.64 17.74
CA ASP A 775 -27.58 -35.58 18.75
C ASP A 775 -26.18 -34.93 18.68
N LEU A 776 -25.14 -35.68 18.31
CA LEU A 776 -23.79 -35.15 18.18
C LEU A 776 -23.64 -34.31 16.91
N LEU A 777 -24.24 -34.72 15.80
CA LEU A 777 -24.23 -33.96 14.56
C LEU A 777 -25.02 -32.67 14.71
N SER A 778 -26.20 -32.72 15.32
CA SER A 778 -27.03 -31.55 15.63
C SER A 778 -26.30 -30.52 16.50
N TYR A 779 -25.66 -30.97 17.58
CA TYR A 779 -24.89 -30.10 18.47
C TYR A 779 -23.78 -29.32 17.73
N TRP A 780 -23.09 -29.97 16.78
CA TRP A 780 -21.99 -29.34 16.05
C TRP A 780 -22.45 -28.44 14.91
N ILE A 781 -23.62 -28.71 14.30
CA ILE A 781 -24.26 -27.81 13.34
C ILE A 781 -24.66 -26.50 14.04
N GLU A 782 -25.37 -26.56 15.18
CA GLU A 782 -25.74 -25.37 15.96
C GLU A 782 -24.51 -24.54 16.38
N LYS A 783 -23.39 -25.20 16.67
CA LYS A 783 -22.12 -24.55 17.01
C LYS A 783 -21.45 -23.88 15.81
N ILE A 784 -21.50 -24.50 14.63
CA ILE A 784 -21.00 -23.90 13.39
C ILE A 784 -21.80 -22.66 13.05
N ASP A 785 -23.13 -22.74 13.12
CA ASP A 785 -24.01 -21.59 12.92
C ASP A 785 -23.65 -20.46 13.89
N GLY A 786 -23.53 -20.75 15.19
CA GLY A 786 -23.15 -19.77 16.21
C GLY A 786 -21.80 -19.08 15.95
N LEU A 787 -20.80 -19.81 15.43
CA LEU A 787 -19.49 -19.24 15.09
C LEU A 787 -19.54 -18.33 13.85
N ILE A 788 -20.33 -18.71 12.84
CA ILE A 788 -20.57 -17.88 11.65
C ILE A 788 -21.31 -16.59 12.05
N TYR A 789 -22.23 -16.65 13.02
CA TYR A 789 -22.93 -15.49 13.56
C TYR A 789 -22.03 -14.54 14.38
N GLU A 790 -21.04 -15.07 15.13
CA GLU A 790 -20.07 -14.25 15.86
C GLU A 790 -19.06 -13.53 14.94
N ASP A 791 -18.62 -14.17 13.85
CA ASP A 791 -17.71 -13.56 12.86
C ASP A 791 -18.39 -12.45 12.03
N LEU A 792 -19.74 -12.47 11.91
CA LEU A 792 -20.54 -11.46 11.20
C LEU A 792 -21.03 -10.29 12.08
N GLY A 793 -20.86 -10.35 13.40
CA GLY A 793 -21.15 -9.23 14.32
C GLY A 793 -22.63 -8.83 14.43
N LEU A 794 -23.58 -9.74 14.24
CA LEU A 794 -25.02 -9.47 14.30
C LEU A 794 -25.64 -9.94 15.62
N PHE A 795 -25.69 -9.05 16.62
CA PHE A 795 -26.60 -9.19 17.77
C PHE A 795 -27.64 -8.06 17.76
N THR A 796 -28.89 -8.38 17.43
CA THR A 796 -30.07 -7.61 17.87
C THR A 796 -31.17 -8.56 18.36
N GLU A 797 -31.85 -8.18 19.44
CA GLU A 797 -32.87 -8.96 20.17
C GLU A 797 -34.14 -9.30 19.35
N GLU A 798 -34.27 -8.82 18.12
CA GLU A 798 -35.48 -8.99 17.30
C GLU A 798 -35.60 -10.36 16.59
N LYS A 799 -34.51 -11.15 16.47
CA LYS A 799 -34.58 -12.49 15.83
C LYS A 799 -34.98 -13.62 16.79
N LEU A 800 -34.82 -13.45 18.10
CA LEU A 800 -35.29 -14.42 19.11
C LEU A 800 -36.83 -14.49 19.14
N ASP A 801 -37.51 -13.36 18.98
CA ASP A 801 -38.99 -13.31 18.92
C ASP A 801 -39.54 -13.85 17.58
N TYR A 802 -38.76 -13.78 16.49
CA TYR A 802 -39.14 -14.31 15.18
C TYR A 802 -39.02 -15.85 15.11
N TYR A 803 -37.92 -16.43 15.60
CA TYR A 803 -37.71 -17.88 15.58
C TYR A 803 -38.54 -18.63 16.63
N GLU A 804 -38.80 -18.04 17.81
CA GLU A 804 -39.72 -18.65 18.79
C GLU A 804 -41.18 -18.68 18.28
N LYS A 805 -41.64 -17.66 17.55
CA LYS A 805 -42.99 -17.65 16.94
C LYS A 805 -43.17 -18.70 15.84
N GLN A 806 -42.12 -19.04 15.10
CA GLN A 806 -42.19 -20.04 14.03
C GLN A 806 -42.04 -21.48 14.57
N LYS A 807 -41.28 -21.68 15.65
CA LYS A 807 -41.20 -22.97 16.37
C LYS A 807 -42.54 -23.40 16.98
N THR A 808 -43.44 -22.46 17.27
CA THR A 808 -44.82 -22.74 17.74
C THR A 808 -45.86 -23.06 16.64
N ARG A 809 -45.56 -22.90 15.34
CA ARG A 809 -46.55 -23.07 14.25
C ARG A 809 -46.33 -24.24 13.29
N GLY A 810 -45.27 -25.03 13.47
CA GLY A 810 -45.15 -26.38 12.88
C GLY A 810 -45.26 -26.46 11.36
N LYS A 811 -44.64 -25.55 10.60
CA LYS A 811 -44.47 -25.67 9.15
C LYS A 811 -43.10 -25.18 8.68
N GLU A 812 -42.55 -25.95 7.74
CA GLU A 812 -41.20 -25.88 7.19
C GLU A 812 -41.05 -24.90 6.00
N PHE A 813 -39.77 -24.61 5.72
CA PHE A 813 -39.11 -24.35 4.44
C PHE A 813 -39.12 -22.98 3.73
N PHE A 814 -37.87 -22.59 3.41
CA PHE A 814 -37.25 -21.79 2.32
C PHE A 814 -37.78 -20.40 1.91
N VAL A 815 -36.88 -19.68 1.22
CA VAL A 815 -36.95 -18.37 0.51
C VAL A 815 -36.38 -17.20 1.35
N ASP A 816 -35.32 -16.49 0.95
CA ASP A 816 -34.39 -16.55 -0.20
C ASP A 816 -32.98 -16.19 0.31
#